data_AF-A0A524HV71-F1
#
_entry.id   AF-A0A524HV71-F1
#
_cell.length_a   1.000
_cell.length_b   1.000
_cell.length_c   1.000
_cell.angle_alpha   90.00
_cell.angle_beta   90.00
_cell.angle_gamma   90.00
#
_symmetry.space_group_name_H-M   'P 1'
#
loop_
_entity.id
_entity.type
_entity.pdbx_description
1 polymer ?
#
loop_
_entity_poly.entity_id
_entity_poly.type
_entity_poly.pdbx_seq_one_letter_code
_entity_poly.pdbx_strand_id
1 'polypeptide(L)'
;QAWFEDVSPILTRTERAVFQKLQTNAEREKFVRFFWRMRDPLPDTTANEFQKEYTERVRFADQNFGRSSPKRGSQTDRGFYYLVLGPPLERNFFTTQSQVWPLELWFYKGAVEYGLPDYFYLIFYQPDGIGDYRLYSPGVDGPEKLAVPITGSGTLNRSKAVEAIRKASSELASAALSYMPGEQPMGMGSFSSDTIIATVRRLPEKKFSDSYAKSYMSYKDHIETEYSDNFLQSAFQVKVFREGGQAFVHWAIEPEKMNFATQGSAIYASFELVLRLEDGRGGTVFEKVEEIPLKLTPEQYKAHERQRFAFQDLLAVVPGGHRALFLLKNKTGKDFSSFETTVVIPTEPEAGQAGLSAPLIFHDRAAVPEAQKNNLKAFVFGGWQYVVGARNEFSTASTLGVFVQAWNLDKLGLADTPTFVLDIISLDTNQSVGVFPLKDAVADPGDPSTLLVSGTVLLKDIKPGYYRAEISARSADGRTLLAQKENFVVLSQTVPVVPWVYARLHGPFPGPEHLKVLGSQYFLAGDFERARDTFEKVLRQKDDVESRLVLAKSLYGLGRYKESLGHALPLYERAPDREAAKVIALDYAGLKDWNSALPYLDKLMAEATEVPVLNLAAECLLALDRPEKALPLLQKSLSLVPDQPAIKALEEKTRKRAGQK
;
A
#
# COMPACT_ATOMS: atom_id res chain seq x y z
N GLN A 1 -24.12 11.82 7.72
CA GLN A 1 -23.68 12.20 9.08
C GLN A 1 -24.09 11.13 10.10
N ALA A 2 -25.37 10.72 10.15
CA ALA A 2 -25.85 9.64 11.02
C ALA A 2 -25.04 8.33 10.97
N TRP A 3 -24.74 7.79 9.78
CA TRP A 3 -23.94 6.56 9.65
C TRP A 3 -22.57 6.64 10.35
N PHE A 4 -21.85 7.75 10.17
CA PHE A 4 -20.49 7.92 10.71
C PHE A 4 -20.50 7.96 12.25
N GLU A 5 -21.54 8.52 12.85
CA GLU A 5 -21.71 8.50 14.31
C GLU A 5 -22.00 7.09 14.81
N ASP A 6 -22.87 6.34 14.13
CA ASP A 6 -23.25 4.98 14.51
C ASP A 6 -22.06 4.00 14.44
N VAL A 7 -21.18 4.14 13.44
CA VAL A 7 -20.01 3.25 13.26
C VAL A 7 -18.72 3.79 13.90
N SER A 8 -18.74 5.00 14.46
CA SER A 8 -17.58 5.64 15.11
C SER A 8 -16.82 4.72 16.08
N PRO A 9 -17.47 3.87 16.90
CA PRO A 9 -16.79 2.94 17.81
C PRO A 9 -16.00 1.83 17.13
N ILE A 10 -16.37 1.43 15.90
CA ILE A 10 -15.75 0.33 15.14
C ILE A 10 -14.95 0.80 13.90
N LEU A 11 -14.85 2.12 13.71
CA LEU A 11 -14.00 2.74 12.69
C LEU A 11 -12.54 2.77 13.15
N THR A 12 -11.63 2.32 12.27
CA THR A 12 -10.19 2.57 12.41
C THR A 12 -9.88 4.05 12.17
N ARG A 13 -8.71 4.51 12.64
CA ARG A 13 -8.22 5.87 12.40
C ARG A 13 -8.04 6.14 10.91
N THR A 14 -7.54 5.16 10.16
CA THR A 14 -7.34 5.26 8.71
C THR A 14 -8.69 5.40 8.00
N GLU A 15 -9.65 4.53 8.28
CA GLU A 15 -11.00 4.61 7.71
C GLU A 15 -11.66 5.96 8.01
N ARG A 16 -11.53 6.45 9.25
CA ARG A 16 -12.03 7.76 9.66
C ARG A 16 -11.42 8.89 8.83
N ALA A 17 -10.10 8.90 8.66
CA ALA A 17 -9.41 9.92 7.88
C ALA A 17 -9.78 9.88 6.40
N VAL A 18 -9.94 8.68 5.82
CA VAL A 18 -10.36 8.51 4.42
C VAL A 18 -11.79 9.00 4.22
N PHE A 19 -12.73 8.57 5.07
CA PHE A 19 -14.14 8.99 4.94
C PHE A 19 -14.31 10.51 5.02
N GLN A 20 -13.51 11.19 5.84
CA GLN A 20 -13.51 12.66 5.96
C GLN A 20 -12.98 13.37 4.71
N LYS A 21 -12.13 12.72 3.91
CA LYS A 21 -11.60 13.28 2.65
C LYS A 21 -12.56 13.11 1.46
N LEU A 22 -13.59 12.28 1.57
CA LEU A 22 -14.55 12.04 0.50
C LEU A 22 -15.47 13.25 0.30
N GLN A 23 -15.52 13.76 -0.93
CA GLN A 23 -16.22 14.99 -1.26
C GLN A 23 -17.66 14.73 -1.71
N THR A 24 -17.92 13.61 -2.40
CA THR A 24 -19.23 13.31 -2.96
C THR A 24 -20.02 12.27 -2.17
N ASN A 25 -21.35 12.31 -2.23
CA ASN A 25 -22.19 11.27 -1.61
C ASN A 25 -21.96 9.89 -2.23
N ALA A 26 -21.75 9.81 -3.55
CA ALA A 26 -21.45 8.56 -4.24
C ALA A 26 -20.16 7.90 -3.74
N GLU A 27 -19.11 8.69 -3.49
CA GLU A 27 -17.87 8.19 -2.88
C GLU A 27 -18.09 7.65 -1.47
N ARG A 28 -18.89 8.36 -0.66
CA ARG A 28 -19.22 7.94 0.72
C ARG A 28 -20.04 6.66 0.72
N GLU A 29 -21.03 6.53 -0.15
CA GLU A 29 -21.84 5.31 -0.27
C GLU A 29 -20.99 4.09 -0.67
N LYS A 30 -20.07 4.26 -1.63
CA LYS A 30 -19.09 3.23 -1.97
C LYS A 30 -18.26 2.82 -0.75
N PHE A 31 -17.70 3.79 -0.02
CA PHE A 31 -16.93 3.53 1.19
C PHE A 31 -17.73 2.77 2.26
N VAL A 32 -19.00 3.14 2.47
CA VAL A 32 -19.88 2.47 3.45
C VAL A 32 -20.10 1.00 3.08
N ARG A 33 -20.28 0.67 1.80
CA ARG A 33 -20.40 -0.73 1.35
C ARG A 33 -19.12 -1.53 1.64
N PHE A 34 -17.96 -0.98 1.28
CA PHE A 34 -16.67 -1.60 1.58
C PHE A 34 -16.47 -1.83 3.08
N PHE A 35 -16.79 -0.81 3.89
CA PHE A 35 -16.63 -0.86 5.35
C PHE A 35 -17.36 -2.05 5.98
N TRP A 36 -18.62 -2.29 5.57
CA TRP A 36 -19.40 -3.41 6.10
C TRP A 36 -18.90 -4.74 5.59
N ARG A 37 -18.59 -4.82 4.30
CA ARG A 37 -18.11 -6.05 3.68
C ARG A 37 -16.79 -6.55 4.28
N MET A 38 -15.85 -5.66 4.59
CA MET A 38 -14.61 -6.03 5.26
C MET A 38 -14.82 -6.61 6.67
N ARG A 39 -16.04 -6.53 7.20
CA ARG A 39 -16.43 -7.04 8.51
C ARG A 39 -17.43 -8.20 8.40
N ASP A 40 -17.70 -8.66 7.18
CA ASP A 40 -18.60 -9.76 6.90
C ASP A 40 -17.92 -11.11 7.20
N PRO A 41 -18.40 -11.88 8.19
CA PRO A 41 -17.84 -13.20 8.47
C PRO A 41 -18.23 -14.25 7.42
N LEU A 42 -19.33 -14.04 6.68
CA LEU A 42 -19.86 -14.98 5.70
C LEU A 42 -20.16 -14.25 4.38
N PRO A 43 -19.12 -13.79 3.66
CA PRO A 43 -19.29 -12.97 2.46
C PRO A 43 -20.02 -13.67 1.30
N ASP A 44 -20.23 -14.98 1.39
CA ASP A 44 -20.96 -15.79 0.41
C ASP A 44 -22.49 -15.77 0.63
N THR A 45 -22.98 -15.18 1.74
CA THR A 45 -24.41 -14.95 1.97
C THR A 45 -24.85 -13.59 1.42
N THR A 46 -26.16 -13.43 1.19
CA THR A 46 -26.71 -12.17 0.68
C THR A 46 -26.81 -11.08 1.75
N ALA A 47 -26.64 -11.42 3.03
CA ALA A 47 -26.88 -10.51 4.15
C ALA A 47 -25.70 -10.54 5.11
N ASN A 48 -25.05 -9.39 5.30
CA ASN A 48 -23.94 -9.26 6.22
C ASN A 48 -24.39 -9.43 7.68
N GLU A 49 -23.99 -10.53 8.29
CA GLU A 49 -24.44 -10.91 9.63
C GLU A 49 -23.88 -9.97 10.71
N PHE A 50 -22.65 -9.51 10.54
CA PHE A 50 -22.03 -8.56 11.46
C PHE A 50 -22.73 -7.20 11.43
N GLN A 51 -23.09 -6.70 10.24
CA GLN A 51 -23.83 -5.45 10.09
C GLN A 51 -25.20 -5.54 10.77
N LYS A 52 -25.91 -6.66 10.58
CA LYS A 52 -27.21 -6.88 11.22
C LYS A 52 -27.09 -6.88 12.74
N GLU A 53 -26.16 -7.68 13.26
CA GLU A 53 -25.89 -7.80 14.69
C GLU A 53 -25.44 -6.47 15.30
N TYR A 54 -24.54 -5.73 14.65
CA TYR A 54 -24.11 -4.40 15.07
C TYR A 54 -25.27 -3.40 15.07
N THR A 55 -26.15 -3.43 14.06
CA THR A 55 -27.34 -2.58 14.01
C THR A 55 -28.28 -2.87 15.18
N GLU A 56 -28.42 -4.13 15.58
CA GLU A 56 -29.17 -4.53 16.77
C GLU A 56 -28.49 -4.01 18.05
N ARG A 57 -27.15 -4.03 18.13
CA ARG A 57 -26.43 -3.42 19.26
C ARG A 57 -26.64 -1.91 19.35
N VAL A 58 -26.64 -1.19 18.23
CA VAL A 58 -26.92 0.26 18.20
C VAL A 58 -28.32 0.53 18.72
N ARG A 59 -29.32 -0.23 18.24
CA ARG A 59 -30.71 -0.11 18.72
C ARG A 59 -30.82 -0.39 20.22
N PHE A 60 -30.18 -1.46 20.70
CA PHE A 60 -30.15 -1.79 22.11
C PHE A 60 -29.50 -0.68 22.93
N ALA A 61 -28.35 -0.17 22.50
CA ALA A 61 -27.63 0.89 23.17
C ALA A 61 -28.48 2.16 23.26
N ASP A 62 -29.12 2.58 22.17
CA ASP A 62 -29.99 3.76 22.15
C ASP A 62 -31.19 3.64 23.08
N GLN A 63 -31.82 2.46 23.15
CA GLN A 63 -32.99 2.22 24.01
C GLN A 63 -32.65 2.13 25.51
N ASN A 64 -31.46 1.63 25.85
CA ASN A 64 -31.09 1.30 27.22
C ASN A 64 -30.12 2.31 27.86
N PHE A 65 -29.23 2.91 27.08
CA PHE A 65 -28.17 3.78 27.60
C PHE A 65 -28.43 5.27 27.40
N GLY A 66 -29.42 5.64 26.56
CA GLY A 66 -29.76 7.05 26.29
C GLY A 66 -30.72 7.70 27.29
N ARG A 67 -31.40 6.94 28.16
CA ARG A 67 -32.50 7.45 29.01
C ARG A 67 -32.11 8.55 30.00
N SER A 68 -30.84 8.57 30.42
CA SER A 68 -30.31 9.52 31.41
C SER A 68 -29.31 10.51 30.80
N SER A 69 -29.24 10.58 29.46
CA SER A 69 -28.25 11.35 28.71
C SER A 69 -28.90 12.30 27.70
N PRO A 70 -28.33 13.48 27.45
CA PRO A 70 -28.68 14.28 26.28
C PRO A 70 -28.16 13.67 24.96
N LYS A 71 -27.29 12.65 25.03
CA LYS A 71 -26.72 11.95 23.87
C LYS A 71 -27.53 10.71 23.52
N ARG A 72 -27.43 10.25 22.28
CA ARG A 72 -27.90 8.90 21.90
C ARG A 72 -27.17 7.85 22.74
N GLY A 73 -27.86 6.78 23.11
CA GLY A 73 -27.28 5.75 23.98
C GLY A 73 -26.02 5.11 23.42
N SER A 74 -25.95 4.90 22.10
CA SER A 74 -24.75 4.50 21.34
C SER A 74 -23.55 5.44 21.48
N GLN A 75 -23.76 6.71 21.85
CA GLN A 75 -22.73 7.74 22.03
C GLN A 75 -22.30 7.91 23.50
N THR A 76 -22.89 7.16 24.43
CA THR A 76 -22.49 7.14 25.85
C THR A 76 -21.33 6.18 26.08
N ASP A 77 -20.66 6.24 27.23
CA ASP A 77 -19.58 5.29 27.57
C ASP A 77 -20.09 3.84 27.54
N ARG A 78 -21.23 3.56 28.20
CA ARG A 78 -21.86 2.23 28.15
C ARG A 78 -22.13 1.79 26.70
N GLY A 79 -22.66 2.69 25.87
CA GLY A 79 -22.90 2.43 24.45
C GLY A 79 -21.62 2.12 23.68
N PHE A 80 -20.57 2.91 23.84
CA PHE A 80 -19.29 2.67 23.18
C PHE A 80 -18.74 1.28 23.48
N TYR A 81 -18.62 0.90 24.76
CA TYR A 81 -18.07 -0.40 25.14
C TYR A 81 -18.97 -1.56 24.71
N TYR A 82 -20.30 -1.41 24.80
CA TYR A 82 -21.25 -2.40 24.31
C TYR A 82 -21.14 -2.61 22.79
N LEU A 83 -20.95 -1.54 22.01
CA LEU A 83 -20.81 -1.62 20.56
C LEU A 83 -19.50 -2.32 20.16
N VAL A 84 -18.39 -1.97 20.81
CA VAL A 84 -17.06 -2.52 20.52
C VAL A 84 -16.93 -3.99 20.95
N LEU A 85 -17.33 -4.31 22.19
CA LEU A 85 -17.14 -5.64 22.78
C LEU A 85 -18.31 -6.59 22.50
N GLY A 86 -19.50 -6.03 22.27
CA GLY A 86 -20.75 -6.78 22.26
C GLY A 86 -21.40 -6.88 23.64
N PRO A 87 -22.42 -7.74 23.78
CA PRO A 87 -23.07 -7.96 25.06
C PRO A 87 -22.09 -8.59 26.06
N PRO A 88 -22.01 -8.08 27.29
CA PRO A 88 -21.26 -8.74 28.37
C PRO A 88 -21.90 -10.10 28.71
N LEU A 89 -21.12 -10.99 29.29
CA LEU A 89 -21.62 -12.26 29.83
C LEU A 89 -22.62 -12.01 30.96
N GLU A 90 -22.30 -11.06 31.84
CA GLU A 90 -23.14 -10.71 32.99
C GLU A 90 -23.18 -9.20 33.20
N ARG A 91 -24.32 -8.70 33.67
CA ARG A 91 -24.55 -7.29 34.05
C ARG A 91 -25.22 -7.25 35.42
N ASN A 92 -24.48 -6.76 36.40
CA ASN A 92 -24.98 -6.58 37.76
C ASN A 92 -25.28 -5.10 38.00
N PHE A 93 -26.49 -4.80 38.48
CA PHE A 93 -26.97 -3.44 38.70
C PHE A 93 -26.95 -3.10 40.19
N PHE A 94 -26.31 -1.99 40.53
CA PHE A 94 -26.20 -1.47 41.89
C PHE A 94 -26.82 -0.08 41.96
N THR A 95 -28.15 -0.01 41.90
CA THR A 95 -28.91 1.25 41.85
C THR A 95 -29.67 1.57 43.14
N THR A 96 -29.75 0.63 44.09
CA THR A 96 -30.56 0.75 45.31
C THR A 96 -29.73 0.67 46.60
N GLN A 97 -28.44 0.36 46.48
CA GLN A 97 -27.51 0.19 47.59
C GLN A 97 -27.07 1.56 48.11
N SER A 98 -27.31 1.84 49.39
CA SER A 98 -26.97 3.13 49.99
C SER A 98 -25.47 3.37 50.17
N GLN A 99 -24.64 2.34 49.97
CA GLN A 99 -23.19 2.41 50.15
C GLN A 99 -22.44 2.88 48.90
N VAL A 100 -23.05 2.78 47.72
CA VAL A 100 -22.40 3.07 46.43
C VAL A 100 -23.28 3.97 45.55
N TRP A 101 -22.65 4.79 44.72
CA TRP A 101 -23.37 5.52 43.69
C TRP A 101 -24.00 4.52 42.69
N PRO A 102 -25.14 4.87 42.06
CA PRO A 102 -25.73 4.09 40.99
C PRO A 102 -24.69 3.66 39.96
N LEU A 103 -24.48 2.34 39.83
CA LEU A 103 -23.48 1.78 38.95
C LEU A 103 -23.90 0.43 38.36
N GLU A 104 -23.22 0.02 37.30
CA GLU A 104 -23.31 -1.28 36.68
C GLU A 104 -21.92 -1.93 36.63
N LEU A 105 -21.84 -3.20 37.03
CA LEU A 105 -20.67 -4.05 36.87
C LEU A 105 -20.91 -4.99 35.71
N TRP A 106 -20.06 -4.91 34.69
CA TRP A 106 -20.16 -5.74 33.48
C TRP A 106 -18.99 -6.72 33.46
N PHE A 107 -19.29 -7.99 33.19
CA PHE A 107 -18.29 -9.06 33.07
C PHE A 107 -18.19 -9.53 31.62
N TYR A 108 -16.97 -9.53 31.07
CA TYR A 108 -16.70 -9.89 29.69
C TYR A 108 -15.77 -11.09 29.57
N LYS A 109 -16.02 -11.91 28.55
CA LYS A 109 -14.99 -12.75 27.95
C LYS A 109 -14.18 -11.90 26.97
N GLY A 110 -12.86 -11.82 27.13
CA GLY A 110 -12.01 -11.05 26.25
C GLY A 110 -11.57 -11.83 25.00
N ALA A 111 -11.17 -11.08 23.98
CA ALA A 111 -10.62 -11.61 22.75
C ALA A 111 -9.08 -11.65 22.85
N VAL A 112 -8.56 -12.79 23.31
CA VAL A 112 -7.14 -13.00 23.63
C VAL A 112 -6.24 -12.84 22.40
N GLU A 113 -6.74 -13.24 21.23
CA GLU A 113 -6.08 -13.07 19.95
C GLU A 113 -5.79 -11.59 19.59
N TYR A 114 -6.52 -10.65 20.21
CA TYR A 114 -6.30 -9.21 20.05
C TYR A 114 -5.68 -8.55 21.29
N GLY A 115 -5.18 -9.35 22.25
CA GLY A 115 -4.44 -8.90 23.43
C GLY A 115 -5.30 -8.45 24.61
N LEU A 116 -6.58 -8.86 24.67
CA LEU A 116 -7.40 -8.76 25.89
C LEU A 116 -7.15 -9.98 26.79
N PRO A 117 -7.35 -9.89 28.11
CA PRO A 117 -7.31 -11.07 28.99
C PRO A 117 -8.51 -11.99 28.73
N ASP A 118 -8.45 -13.25 29.19
CA ASP A 118 -9.55 -14.22 29.04
C ASP A 118 -10.88 -13.68 29.57
N TYR A 119 -10.83 -13.00 30.72
CA TYR A 119 -11.97 -12.40 31.39
C TYR A 119 -11.59 -11.09 32.06
N PHE A 120 -12.50 -10.11 32.04
CA PHE A 120 -12.31 -8.83 32.73
C PHE A 120 -13.63 -8.15 33.07
N TYR A 121 -13.56 -7.21 34.01
CA TYR A 121 -14.67 -6.36 34.41
C TYR A 121 -14.59 -4.97 33.78
N LEU A 122 -15.74 -4.33 33.62
CA LEU A 122 -15.87 -2.89 33.45
C LEU A 122 -16.91 -2.37 34.44
N ILE A 123 -16.66 -1.19 35.01
CA ILE A 123 -17.61 -0.53 35.91
C ILE A 123 -18.06 0.77 35.27
N PHE A 124 -19.38 0.96 35.18
CA PHE A 124 -19.98 2.21 34.76
C PHE A 124 -20.77 2.81 35.91
N TYR A 125 -20.51 4.05 36.30
CA TYR A 125 -21.16 4.69 37.44
C TYR A 125 -21.68 6.08 37.11
N GLN A 126 -22.70 6.55 37.83
CA GLN A 126 -23.16 7.93 37.78
C GLN A 126 -22.42 8.74 38.85
N PRO A 127 -21.52 9.67 38.47
CA PRO A 127 -20.90 10.58 39.45
C PRO A 127 -21.96 11.35 40.22
N ASP A 128 -21.85 11.38 41.55
CA ASP A 128 -22.81 12.01 42.46
C ASP A 128 -24.26 11.52 42.31
N GLY A 129 -24.46 10.36 41.67
CA GLY A 129 -25.75 9.71 41.49
C GLY A 129 -26.67 10.32 40.44
N ILE A 130 -26.19 11.23 39.60
CA ILE A 130 -26.99 11.87 38.55
C ILE A 130 -26.25 11.95 37.21
N GLY A 131 -27.00 11.96 36.11
CA GLY A 131 -26.48 12.18 34.76
C GLY A 131 -25.95 10.91 34.09
N ASP A 132 -24.94 11.07 33.24
CA ASP A 132 -24.41 9.96 32.43
C ASP A 132 -23.64 8.94 33.27
N TYR A 133 -23.86 7.67 32.97
CA TYR A 133 -22.97 6.60 33.41
C TYR A 133 -21.63 6.74 32.69
N ARG A 134 -20.56 6.93 33.46
CA ARG A 134 -19.17 7.06 32.98
C ARG A 134 -18.39 5.81 33.34
N LEU A 135 -17.43 5.45 32.49
CA LEU A 135 -16.50 4.38 32.81
C LEU A 135 -15.63 4.78 34.01
N TYR A 136 -15.57 3.91 35.03
CA TYR A 136 -14.69 4.02 36.18
C TYR A 136 -13.33 3.39 35.88
N SER A 137 -12.21 4.10 36.03
CA SER A 137 -10.87 3.48 35.92
C SER A 137 -10.28 3.20 37.32
N PRO A 138 -10.01 1.93 37.69
CA PRO A 138 -9.33 1.61 38.95
C PRO A 138 -7.96 2.27 39.12
N GLY A 139 -7.25 2.54 38.01
CA GLY A 139 -5.93 3.17 37.99
C GLY A 139 -5.95 4.68 38.20
N VAL A 140 -7.04 5.35 37.80
CA VAL A 140 -7.15 6.82 37.77
C VAL A 140 -8.12 7.37 38.81
N ASP A 141 -9.26 6.72 39.01
CA ASP A 141 -10.38 7.26 39.78
C ASP A 141 -10.29 6.93 41.27
N GLY A 142 -9.89 5.69 41.61
CA GLY A 142 -9.90 5.16 42.97
C GLY A 142 -11.29 4.82 43.50
N PRO A 143 -11.43 3.78 44.34
CA PRO A 143 -12.73 3.25 44.80
C PRO A 143 -13.57 4.29 45.55
N GLU A 144 -12.96 5.35 46.06
CA GLU A 144 -13.64 6.48 46.70
C GLU A 144 -14.68 7.14 45.79
N LYS A 145 -14.50 7.10 44.46
CA LYS A 145 -15.49 7.65 43.51
C LYS A 145 -16.74 6.80 43.37
N LEU A 146 -16.70 5.53 43.78
CA LEU A 146 -17.84 4.62 43.70
C LEU A 146 -18.66 4.60 44.99
N ALA A 147 -18.06 4.96 46.13
CA ALA A 147 -18.72 4.90 47.43
C ALA A 147 -19.45 6.22 47.76
N VAL A 148 -20.62 6.11 48.40
CA VAL A 148 -21.36 7.28 48.90
C VAL A 148 -20.74 7.75 50.23
N PRO A 149 -20.39 9.03 50.37
CA PRO A 149 -19.88 9.56 51.63
C PRO A 149 -20.94 9.46 52.74
N ILE A 150 -20.64 8.74 53.83
CA ILE A 150 -21.54 8.65 54.99
C ILE A 150 -21.37 9.91 55.85
N THR A 151 -22.46 10.65 56.04
CA THR A 151 -22.52 11.84 56.91
C THR A 151 -22.11 11.47 58.35
N GLY A 152 -21.08 12.15 58.88
CA GLY A 152 -20.60 11.97 60.26
C GLY A 152 -19.42 11.00 60.43
N SER A 153 -19.02 10.27 59.39
CA SER A 153 -17.75 9.53 59.35
C SER A 153 -16.71 10.41 58.66
N GLY A 154 -15.52 10.59 59.23
CA GLY A 154 -14.47 11.47 58.68
C GLY A 154 -14.09 11.16 57.21
N THR A 155 -13.18 11.96 56.62
CA THR A 155 -12.79 11.89 55.19
C THR A 155 -12.72 10.46 54.63
N LEU A 156 -13.48 10.21 53.56
CA LEU A 156 -13.51 8.93 52.85
C LEU A 156 -12.12 8.64 52.29
N ASN A 157 -11.52 7.51 52.67
CA ASN A 157 -10.22 7.05 52.17
C ASN A 157 -10.37 5.69 51.49
N ARG A 158 -9.36 5.28 50.72
CA ARG A 158 -9.37 4.07 49.89
C ARG A 158 -9.85 2.83 50.61
N SER A 159 -9.31 2.56 51.80
CA SER A 159 -9.66 1.37 52.59
C SER A 159 -11.12 1.38 53.03
N LYS A 160 -11.63 2.52 53.52
CA LYS A 160 -13.03 2.66 53.91
C LYS A 160 -13.98 2.58 52.71
N ALA A 161 -13.58 3.14 51.57
CA ALA A 161 -14.36 3.04 50.33
C ALA A 161 -14.47 1.58 49.85
N VAL A 162 -13.37 0.83 49.84
CA VAL A 162 -13.40 -0.61 49.50
C VAL A 162 -14.28 -1.40 50.46
N GLU A 163 -14.22 -1.10 51.77
CA GLU A 163 -15.07 -1.77 52.75
C GLU A 163 -16.56 -1.45 52.53
N ALA A 164 -16.88 -0.18 52.22
CA ALA A 164 -18.25 0.23 51.90
C ALA A 164 -18.77 -0.47 50.64
N ILE A 165 -17.96 -0.54 49.58
CA ILE A 165 -18.30 -1.26 48.35
C ILE A 165 -18.46 -2.77 48.62
N ARG A 166 -17.61 -3.35 49.47
CA ARG A 166 -17.67 -4.78 49.82
C ARG A 166 -18.98 -5.15 50.53
N LYS A 167 -19.56 -4.22 51.30
CA LYS A 167 -20.90 -4.40 51.90
C LYS A 167 -22.01 -4.48 50.84
N ALA A 168 -21.81 -3.87 49.68
CA ALA A 168 -22.73 -3.98 48.54
C ALA A 168 -22.45 -5.25 47.71
N SER A 169 -21.19 -5.53 47.39
CA SER A 169 -20.75 -6.79 46.75
C SER A 169 -19.24 -6.98 46.86
N SER A 170 -18.82 -8.20 47.24
CA SER A 170 -17.40 -8.60 47.26
C SER A 170 -16.77 -8.60 45.87
N GLU A 171 -17.54 -8.95 44.83
CA GLU A 171 -17.09 -8.94 43.45
C GLU A 171 -16.86 -7.50 42.97
N LEU A 172 -17.82 -6.61 43.23
CA LEU A 172 -17.70 -5.19 42.90
C LEU A 172 -16.50 -4.54 43.61
N ALA A 173 -16.26 -4.87 44.87
CA ALA A 173 -15.11 -4.36 45.62
C ALA A 173 -13.77 -4.82 45.03
N SER A 174 -13.72 -6.02 44.47
CA SER A 174 -12.54 -6.55 43.78
C SER A 174 -12.35 -5.85 42.44
N ALA A 175 -13.41 -5.74 41.64
CA ALA A 175 -13.42 -5.05 40.36
C ALA A 175 -13.10 -3.54 40.46
N ALA A 176 -13.45 -2.92 41.60
CA ALA A 176 -13.10 -1.53 41.89
C ALA A 176 -11.59 -1.32 42.08
N LEU A 177 -10.83 -2.38 42.38
CA LEU A 177 -9.38 -2.35 42.54
C LEU A 177 -8.64 -2.78 41.28
N SER A 178 -9.12 -3.83 40.59
CA SER A 178 -8.59 -4.25 39.29
C SER A 178 -9.70 -4.86 38.44
N TYR A 179 -9.68 -4.56 37.15
CA TYR A 179 -10.55 -5.21 36.17
C TYR A 179 -10.19 -6.67 35.91
N MET A 180 -8.98 -7.13 36.27
CA MET A 180 -8.64 -8.55 36.15
C MET A 180 -9.16 -9.34 37.35
N PRO A 181 -9.94 -10.41 37.11
CA PRO A 181 -10.38 -11.31 38.18
C PRO A 181 -9.19 -11.90 38.94
N GLY A 182 -9.22 -11.82 40.28
CA GLY A 182 -8.20 -12.42 41.16
C GLY A 182 -6.90 -11.63 41.30
N GLU A 183 -6.72 -10.52 40.59
CA GLU A 183 -5.52 -9.68 40.71
C GLU A 183 -5.59 -8.75 41.94
N GLN A 184 -4.48 -8.68 42.68
CA GLN A 184 -4.28 -7.71 43.77
C GLN A 184 -3.28 -6.65 43.28
N PRO A 185 -3.71 -5.42 42.98
CA PRO A 185 -2.80 -4.39 42.47
C PRO A 185 -1.73 -4.02 43.51
N MET A 186 -0.46 -3.98 43.09
CA MET A 186 0.63 -3.47 43.92
C MET A 186 0.67 -1.94 43.85
N GLY A 187 0.09 -1.25 44.83
CA GLY A 187 0.13 0.22 44.95
C GLY A 187 -1.18 0.93 44.63
N MET A 188 -1.12 2.18 44.15
CA MET A 188 -2.29 3.07 44.02
C MET A 188 -3.19 2.80 42.79
N GLY A 189 -2.80 1.93 41.86
CA GLY A 189 -3.59 1.66 40.64
C GLY A 189 -3.30 0.29 40.02
N SER A 190 -4.23 -0.18 39.17
CA SER A 190 -4.10 -1.42 38.40
C SER A 190 -3.63 -1.10 36.97
N PHE A 191 -2.34 -1.29 36.71
CA PHE A 191 -1.76 -1.12 35.38
C PHE A 191 -2.45 -2.00 34.33
N SER A 192 -2.86 -3.21 34.72
CA SER A 192 -3.62 -4.12 33.87
C SER A 192 -4.97 -3.52 33.44
N SER A 193 -5.68 -2.81 34.33
CA SER A 193 -6.95 -2.14 34.01
C SER A 193 -6.77 -1.06 32.95
N ASP A 194 -5.70 -0.26 33.05
CA ASP A 194 -5.40 0.78 32.05
C ASP A 194 -5.02 0.16 30.70
N THR A 195 -4.28 -0.96 30.70
CA THR A 195 -3.98 -1.70 29.46
C THR A 195 -5.22 -2.30 28.82
N ILE A 196 -6.19 -2.78 29.61
CA ILE A 196 -7.48 -3.28 29.10
C ILE A 196 -8.24 -2.15 28.42
N ILE A 197 -8.42 -1.00 29.07
CA ILE A 197 -9.10 0.17 28.50
C ILE A 197 -8.44 0.60 27.19
N ALA A 198 -7.10 0.72 27.17
CA ALA A 198 -6.35 1.09 25.98
C ALA A 198 -6.50 0.06 24.85
N THR A 199 -6.51 -1.23 25.18
CA THR A 199 -6.66 -2.33 24.22
C THR A 199 -8.06 -2.36 23.63
N VAL A 200 -9.12 -2.20 24.44
CA VAL A 200 -10.51 -2.13 23.93
C VAL A 200 -10.68 -0.96 22.97
N ARG A 201 -10.13 0.23 23.30
CA ARG A 201 -10.18 1.39 22.39
C ARG A 201 -9.42 1.20 21.09
N ARG A 202 -8.41 0.32 21.06
CA ARG A 202 -7.64 -0.05 19.86
C ARG A 202 -8.14 -1.33 19.20
N LEU A 203 -9.18 -1.97 19.75
CA LEU A 203 -9.69 -3.24 19.25
C LEU A 203 -10.11 -3.18 17.78
N PRO A 204 -10.78 -2.11 17.28
CA PRO A 204 -11.10 -2.02 15.85
C PRO A 204 -9.86 -2.08 14.94
N GLU A 205 -8.76 -1.43 15.34
CA GLU A 205 -7.48 -1.42 14.60
C GLU A 205 -6.82 -2.80 14.55
N LYS A 206 -7.03 -3.62 15.59
CA LYS A 206 -6.47 -4.97 15.67
C LYS A 206 -7.35 -6.01 14.98
N LYS A 207 -8.67 -5.81 15.03
CA LYS A 207 -9.68 -6.76 14.55
C LYS A 207 -9.97 -6.62 13.05
N PHE A 208 -9.83 -5.42 12.49
CA PHE A 208 -10.19 -5.15 11.10
C PHE A 208 -8.99 -4.59 10.34
N SER A 209 -8.71 -5.15 9.15
CA SER A 209 -7.66 -4.64 8.28
C SER A 209 -8.06 -3.28 7.69
N ASP A 210 -7.20 -2.28 7.84
CA ASP A 210 -7.35 -0.96 7.22
C ASP A 210 -6.67 -0.86 5.83
N SER A 211 -6.12 -1.96 5.32
CA SER A 211 -5.34 -1.99 4.07
C SER A 211 -6.12 -1.48 2.87
N TYR A 212 -7.42 -1.81 2.80
CA TYR A 212 -8.32 -1.33 1.76
C TYR A 212 -8.50 0.20 1.84
N ALA A 213 -8.62 0.75 3.04
CA ALA A 213 -8.85 2.17 3.25
C ALA A 213 -7.60 3.00 2.89
N LYS A 214 -6.39 2.49 3.18
CA LYS A 214 -5.11 3.18 2.90
C LYS A 214 -4.96 3.56 1.43
N SER A 215 -5.34 2.66 0.52
CA SER A 215 -5.17 2.84 -0.92
C SER A 215 -6.45 3.28 -1.64
N TYR A 216 -7.59 3.36 -0.93
CA TYR A 216 -8.90 3.69 -1.49
C TYR A 216 -8.90 4.94 -2.38
N MET A 217 -8.31 6.02 -1.89
CA MET A 217 -8.25 7.29 -2.63
C MET A 217 -7.47 7.17 -3.94
N SER A 218 -6.49 6.28 -4.01
CA SER A 218 -5.57 6.15 -5.13
C SER A 218 -6.13 5.29 -6.26
N TYR A 219 -7.03 4.35 -5.95
CA TYR A 219 -7.61 3.45 -6.96
C TYR A 219 -9.08 3.70 -7.26
N LYS A 220 -9.78 4.60 -6.53
CA LYS A 220 -11.23 4.80 -6.65
C LYS A 220 -11.73 5.03 -8.09
N ASP A 221 -10.87 5.56 -8.96
CA ASP A 221 -11.16 5.86 -10.36
C ASP A 221 -10.90 4.67 -11.30
N HIS A 222 -10.17 3.64 -10.85
CA HIS A 222 -9.86 2.42 -11.61
C HIS A 222 -10.74 1.21 -11.23
N ILE A 223 -11.57 1.35 -10.20
CA ILE A 223 -12.50 0.31 -9.77
C ILE A 223 -13.88 0.58 -10.37
N GLU A 224 -14.20 -0.18 -11.40
CA GLU A 224 -15.55 -0.24 -11.97
C GLU A 224 -16.53 -0.81 -10.94
N THR A 225 -17.81 -0.44 -11.05
CA THR A 225 -18.88 -0.86 -10.13
C THR A 225 -18.96 -2.37 -9.93
N GLU A 226 -18.54 -3.15 -10.93
CA GLU A 226 -18.56 -4.63 -10.92
C GLU A 226 -17.49 -5.28 -10.02
N TYR A 227 -16.39 -4.57 -9.72
CA TYR A 227 -15.34 -5.02 -8.79
C TYR A 227 -15.46 -4.33 -7.42
N SER A 228 -16.35 -3.34 -7.32
CA SER A 228 -16.38 -2.33 -6.26
C SER A 228 -16.90 -2.79 -4.91
N ASP A 229 -17.05 -4.10 -4.69
CA ASP A 229 -17.45 -4.59 -3.38
C ASP A 229 -16.51 -5.70 -2.87
N ASN A 230 -15.69 -6.36 -3.70
CA ASN A 230 -14.96 -7.58 -3.33
C ASN A 230 -13.44 -7.34 -3.05
N PHE A 231 -13.07 -6.65 -1.96
CA PHE A 231 -11.65 -6.58 -1.59
C PHE A 231 -11.15 -7.95 -1.09
N LEU A 232 -10.02 -8.39 -1.61
CA LEU A 232 -9.29 -9.59 -1.21
C LEU A 232 -7.98 -9.17 -0.54
N GLN A 233 -7.70 -9.70 0.64
CA GLN A 233 -6.41 -9.47 1.27
C GLN A 233 -5.31 -10.21 0.50
N SER A 234 -4.20 -9.53 0.26
CA SER A 234 -3.01 -10.08 -0.40
C SER A 234 -1.77 -9.67 0.38
N ALA A 235 -0.76 -10.53 0.42
CA ALA A 235 0.57 -10.15 0.88
C ALA A 235 1.39 -9.61 -0.30
N PHE A 236 2.22 -8.60 -0.04
CA PHE A 236 3.03 -7.94 -1.04
C PHE A 236 4.46 -7.77 -0.54
N GLN A 237 5.42 -8.00 -1.43
CA GLN A 237 6.82 -7.69 -1.20
C GLN A 237 7.38 -6.98 -2.42
N VAL A 238 8.15 -5.92 -2.19
CA VAL A 238 8.84 -5.16 -3.23
C VAL A 238 10.31 -5.01 -2.82
N LYS A 239 11.22 -5.30 -3.75
CA LYS A 239 12.67 -5.25 -3.55
C LYS A 239 13.35 -4.62 -4.74
N VAL A 240 14.50 -3.99 -4.50
CA VAL A 240 15.31 -3.37 -5.55
C VAL A 240 16.61 -4.15 -5.66
N PHE A 241 16.91 -4.61 -6.88
CA PHE A 241 18.17 -5.26 -7.25
C PHE A 241 18.72 -4.60 -8.51
N ARG A 242 19.98 -4.87 -8.83
CA ARG A 242 20.64 -4.37 -10.05
C ARG A 242 20.85 -5.49 -11.04
N GLU A 243 20.72 -5.17 -12.32
CA GLU A 243 21.00 -6.04 -13.45
C GLU A 243 21.74 -5.22 -14.52
N GLY A 244 22.96 -5.63 -14.88
CA GLY A 244 23.83 -4.85 -15.77
C GLY A 244 24.02 -3.37 -15.33
N GLY A 245 24.09 -3.12 -14.01
CA GLY A 245 24.19 -1.78 -13.41
C GLY A 245 22.88 -0.99 -13.32
N GLN A 246 21.81 -1.42 -13.98
CA GLN A 246 20.49 -0.77 -13.94
C GLN A 246 19.69 -1.30 -12.75
N ALA A 247 18.98 -0.42 -12.04
CA ALA A 247 18.07 -0.84 -10.97
C ALA A 247 16.76 -1.41 -11.53
N PHE A 248 16.36 -2.54 -10.96
CA PHE A 248 15.09 -3.21 -11.21
C PHE A 248 14.31 -3.34 -9.90
N VAL A 249 13.03 -3.02 -9.97
CA VAL A 249 12.07 -3.29 -8.91
C VAL A 249 11.50 -4.67 -9.17
N HIS A 250 11.70 -5.59 -8.23
CA HIS A 250 11.12 -6.92 -8.23
C HIS A 250 9.98 -6.97 -7.21
N TRP A 251 8.89 -7.65 -7.53
CA TRP A 251 7.78 -7.79 -6.60
C TRP A 251 7.20 -9.21 -6.56
N ALA A 252 6.58 -9.54 -5.44
CA ALA A 252 5.78 -10.73 -5.23
C ALA A 252 4.41 -10.33 -4.65
N ILE A 253 3.33 -10.88 -5.21
CA ILE A 253 1.95 -10.68 -4.76
C ILE A 253 1.35 -12.05 -4.47
N GLU A 254 0.88 -12.25 -3.24
CA GLU A 254 0.23 -13.48 -2.78
C GLU A 254 -1.20 -13.22 -2.32
N PRO A 255 -2.19 -13.45 -3.19
CA PRO A 255 -3.59 -13.44 -2.79
C PRO A 255 -3.88 -14.48 -1.71
N GLU A 256 -4.71 -14.11 -0.73
CA GLU A 256 -5.09 -15.03 0.36
C GLU A 256 -5.90 -16.23 -0.15
N LYS A 257 -6.67 -16.04 -1.23
CA LYS A 257 -7.34 -17.12 -1.95
C LYS A 257 -7.26 -16.92 -3.46
N MET A 258 -7.36 -18.01 -4.19
CA MET A 258 -7.44 -18.01 -5.65
C MET A 258 -8.80 -18.55 -6.09
N ASN A 259 -9.48 -17.80 -6.97
CA ASN A 259 -10.73 -18.24 -7.57
C ASN A 259 -10.45 -18.76 -8.98
N PHE A 260 -10.79 -20.02 -9.23
CA PHE A 260 -10.67 -20.65 -10.54
C PHE A 260 -12.06 -21.00 -11.08
N ALA A 261 -12.22 -20.87 -12.39
CA ALA A 261 -13.38 -21.34 -13.13
C ALA A 261 -13.00 -22.51 -14.03
N THR A 262 -14.00 -23.28 -14.45
CA THR A 262 -13.81 -24.44 -15.35
C THR A 262 -14.45 -24.16 -16.70
N GLN A 263 -13.73 -24.52 -17.77
CA GLN A 263 -14.25 -24.51 -19.14
C GLN A 263 -13.82 -25.80 -19.83
N GLY A 264 -14.75 -26.74 -19.98
CA GLY A 264 -14.43 -28.10 -20.40
C GLY A 264 -13.55 -28.80 -19.36
N SER A 265 -12.38 -29.30 -19.77
CA SER A 265 -11.38 -29.91 -18.88
C SER A 265 -10.34 -28.91 -18.35
N ALA A 266 -10.34 -27.67 -18.82
CA ALA A 266 -9.37 -26.65 -18.42
C ALA A 266 -9.85 -25.88 -17.18
N ILE A 267 -8.94 -25.69 -16.24
CA ILE A 267 -9.12 -24.81 -15.09
C ILE A 267 -8.45 -23.47 -15.44
N TYR A 268 -9.15 -22.36 -15.25
CA TYR A 268 -8.63 -21.05 -15.62
C TYR A 268 -8.90 -19.99 -14.54
N ALA A 269 -8.03 -19.00 -14.49
CA ALA A 269 -8.25 -17.76 -13.77
C ALA A 269 -7.69 -16.59 -14.60
N SER A 270 -8.30 -15.43 -14.50
CA SER A 270 -7.86 -14.22 -15.21
C SER A 270 -7.69 -13.09 -14.23
N PHE A 271 -6.51 -12.48 -14.24
CA PHE A 271 -6.19 -11.32 -13.43
C PHE A 271 -5.78 -10.14 -14.31
N GLU A 272 -5.94 -8.93 -13.79
CA GLU A 272 -5.41 -7.70 -14.36
C GLU A 272 -4.60 -6.97 -13.29
N LEU A 273 -3.32 -6.75 -13.57
CA LEU A 273 -2.43 -5.96 -12.72
C LEU A 273 -2.30 -4.56 -13.30
N VAL A 274 -2.64 -3.56 -12.49
CA VAL A 274 -2.30 -2.15 -12.75
C VAL A 274 -1.13 -1.79 -11.84
N LEU A 275 -0.02 -1.38 -12.45
CA LEU A 275 1.15 -0.85 -11.76
C LEU A 275 1.33 0.61 -12.15
N ARG A 276 1.37 1.50 -11.17
CA ARG A 276 1.66 2.92 -11.35
C ARG A 276 2.83 3.35 -10.46
N LEU A 277 3.74 4.12 -11.04
CA LEU A 277 4.81 4.81 -10.31
C LEU A 277 4.59 6.32 -10.40
N GLU A 278 4.68 6.99 -9.25
CA GLU A 278 4.58 8.44 -9.14
C GLU A 278 5.88 9.04 -8.58
N ASP A 279 6.26 10.23 -9.05
CA ASP A 279 7.37 11.00 -8.47
C ASP A 279 6.99 11.62 -7.11
N GLY A 280 7.96 12.21 -6.42
CA GLY A 280 7.73 12.89 -5.13
C GLY A 280 6.75 14.07 -5.15
N ARG A 281 6.31 14.53 -6.33
CA ARG A 281 5.30 15.58 -6.53
C ARG A 281 3.92 15.02 -6.88
N GLY A 282 3.78 13.69 -6.99
CA GLY A 282 2.55 13.01 -7.39
C GLY A 282 2.34 12.93 -8.91
N GLY A 283 3.35 13.28 -9.71
CA GLY A 283 3.31 13.12 -11.17
C GLY A 283 3.55 11.67 -11.57
N THR A 284 2.72 11.10 -12.44
CA THR A 284 2.93 9.74 -12.95
C THR A 284 4.20 9.69 -13.80
N VAL A 285 5.12 8.80 -13.44
CA VAL A 285 6.34 8.52 -14.22
C VAL A 285 6.27 7.18 -14.94
N PHE A 286 5.36 6.29 -14.54
CA PHE A 286 5.09 5.05 -15.25
C PHE A 286 3.68 4.54 -14.92
N GLU A 287 3.01 3.97 -15.91
CA GLU A 287 1.76 3.23 -15.71
C GLU A 287 1.72 2.04 -16.68
N LYS A 288 1.30 0.89 -16.18
CA LYS A 288 1.12 -0.33 -16.94
C LYS A 288 -0.16 -1.02 -16.48
N VAL A 289 -0.98 -1.42 -17.45
CA VAL A 289 -2.10 -2.34 -17.24
C VAL A 289 -1.76 -3.64 -17.95
N GLU A 290 -1.87 -4.75 -17.24
CA GLU A 290 -1.46 -6.06 -17.73
C GLU A 290 -2.49 -7.13 -17.41
N GLU A 291 -2.86 -7.93 -18.40
CA GLU A 291 -3.62 -9.15 -18.17
C GLU A 291 -2.71 -10.35 -17.87
N ILE A 292 -3.09 -11.13 -16.86
CA ILE A 292 -2.42 -12.36 -16.42
C ILE A 292 -3.42 -13.51 -16.55
N PRO A 293 -3.48 -14.16 -17.74
CA PRO A 293 -4.30 -15.34 -17.94
C PRO A 293 -3.59 -16.58 -17.39
N LEU A 294 -4.23 -17.26 -16.45
CA LEU A 294 -3.80 -18.55 -15.93
C LEU A 294 -4.65 -19.66 -16.55
N LYS A 295 -3.99 -20.66 -17.12
CA LYS A 295 -4.62 -21.89 -17.62
C LYS A 295 -3.87 -23.08 -17.03
N LEU A 296 -4.61 -23.94 -16.34
CA LEU A 296 -4.10 -25.06 -15.58
C LEU A 296 -4.79 -26.36 -16.02
N THR A 297 -4.04 -27.45 -16.01
CA THR A 297 -4.62 -28.80 -16.11
C THR A 297 -5.14 -29.26 -14.74
N PRO A 298 -6.08 -30.22 -14.69
CA PRO A 298 -6.55 -30.80 -13.43
C PRO A 298 -5.42 -31.37 -12.55
N GLU A 299 -4.39 -31.94 -13.18
CA GLU A 299 -3.22 -32.50 -12.48
C GLU A 299 -2.37 -31.39 -11.86
N GLN A 300 -2.14 -30.30 -12.59
CA GLN A 300 -1.40 -29.13 -12.07
C GLN A 300 -2.12 -28.50 -10.88
N TYR A 301 -3.43 -28.31 -10.99
CA TYR A 301 -4.25 -27.79 -9.91
C TYR A 301 -4.18 -28.69 -8.67
N LYS A 302 -4.41 -30.00 -8.84
CA LYS A 302 -4.41 -30.96 -7.73
C LYS A 302 -3.04 -31.05 -7.02
N ALA A 303 -1.95 -30.91 -7.77
CA ALA A 303 -0.60 -30.93 -7.21
C ALA A 303 -0.31 -29.71 -6.31
N HIS A 304 -0.99 -28.58 -6.54
CA HIS A 304 -0.72 -27.29 -5.87
C HIS A 304 -1.92 -26.76 -5.08
N GLU A 305 -2.99 -27.54 -4.90
CA GLU A 305 -4.25 -27.12 -4.26
C GLU A 305 -4.06 -26.56 -2.84
N ARG A 306 -3.00 -26.99 -2.14
CA ARG A 306 -2.68 -26.55 -0.78
C ARG A 306 -1.57 -25.50 -0.71
N GLN A 307 -1.00 -25.10 -1.85
CA GLN A 307 0.03 -24.07 -1.93
C GLN A 307 -0.60 -22.71 -2.18
N ARG A 308 0.02 -21.67 -1.62
CA ARG A 308 -0.35 -20.28 -1.93
C ARG A 308 0.19 -19.92 -3.30
N PHE A 309 -0.57 -19.19 -4.09
CA PHE A 309 -0.13 -18.73 -5.39
C PHE A 309 0.60 -17.39 -5.25
N ALA A 310 1.72 -17.22 -5.95
CA ALA A 310 2.48 -15.97 -5.96
C ALA A 310 2.68 -15.48 -7.39
N PHE A 311 2.25 -14.24 -7.67
CA PHE A 311 2.59 -13.53 -8.90
C PHE A 311 3.87 -12.76 -8.68
N GLN A 312 4.86 -12.97 -9.55
CA GLN A 312 6.13 -12.27 -9.48
C GLN A 312 6.49 -11.66 -10.83
N ASP A 313 6.99 -10.44 -10.79
CA ASP A 313 7.43 -9.73 -11.98
C ASP A 313 8.47 -8.65 -11.60
N LEU A 314 9.10 -8.04 -12.59
CA LEU A 314 10.14 -7.02 -12.46
C LEU A 314 9.94 -5.86 -13.42
N LEU A 315 10.51 -4.70 -13.07
CA LEU A 315 10.48 -3.49 -13.88
C LEU A 315 11.79 -2.72 -13.74
N ALA A 316 12.37 -2.29 -14.85
CA ALA A 316 13.48 -1.34 -14.85
C ALA A 316 12.98 0.04 -14.38
N VAL A 317 13.64 0.65 -13.40
CA VAL A 317 13.18 1.93 -12.82
C VAL A 317 14.30 2.96 -12.78
N VAL A 318 14.00 4.19 -13.17
CA VAL A 318 14.96 5.31 -13.17
C VAL A 318 15.30 5.75 -11.73
N PRO A 319 16.48 6.37 -11.50
CA PRO A 319 16.83 6.92 -10.19
C PRO A 319 15.78 7.89 -9.62
N GLY A 320 15.61 7.89 -8.30
CA GLY A 320 14.66 8.75 -7.60
C GLY A 320 13.82 8.03 -6.54
N GLY A 321 13.08 8.82 -5.76
CA GLY A 321 12.05 8.32 -4.86
C GLY A 321 10.71 8.22 -5.60
N HIS A 322 10.15 7.01 -5.64
CA HIS A 322 8.92 6.69 -6.34
C HIS A 322 7.87 6.15 -5.38
N ARG A 323 6.63 6.60 -5.51
CA ARG A 323 5.48 5.95 -4.88
C ARG A 323 4.94 4.91 -5.86
N ALA A 324 4.99 3.65 -5.48
CA ALA A 324 4.53 2.52 -6.28
C ALA A 324 3.16 2.06 -5.81
N LEU A 325 2.21 2.01 -6.74
CA LEU A 325 0.83 1.57 -6.53
C LEU A 325 0.56 0.32 -7.36
N PHE A 326 0.10 -0.73 -6.68
CA PHE A 326 -0.28 -2.00 -7.27
C PHE A 326 -1.77 -2.21 -7.06
N LEU A 327 -2.49 -2.55 -8.12
CA LEU A 327 -3.88 -2.98 -8.09
C LEU A 327 -3.99 -4.28 -8.87
N LEU A 328 -4.29 -5.38 -8.18
CA LEU A 328 -4.51 -6.69 -8.78
C LEU A 328 -6.02 -6.95 -8.80
N LYS A 329 -6.65 -6.96 -9.97
CA LYS A 329 -8.04 -7.35 -10.15
C LYS A 329 -8.12 -8.82 -10.55
N ASN A 330 -8.99 -9.57 -9.93
CA ASN A 330 -9.36 -10.93 -10.31
C ASN A 330 -10.64 -10.88 -11.14
N LYS A 331 -10.52 -11.01 -12.46
CA LYS A 331 -11.66 -11.01 -13.39
C LYS A 331 -12.54 -12.25 -13.24
N THR A 332 -11.99 -13.36 -12.74
CA THR A 332 -12.73 -14.61 -12.52
C THR A 332 -13.54 -14.58 -11.24
N GLY A 333 -12.93 -14.20 -10.11
CA GLY A 333 -13.58 -14.09 -8.81
C GLY A 333 -14.35 -12.79 -8.58
N LYS A 334 -14.20 -11.83 -9.51
CA LYS A 334 -14.69 -10.44 -9.39
C LYS A 334 -14.21 -9.76 -8.10
N ASP A 335 -13.01 -10.09 -7.65
CA ASP A 335 -12.35 -9.52 -6.46
C ASP A 335 -11.11 -8.69 -6.84
N PHE A 336 -10.58 -7.92 -5.90
CA PHE A 336 -9.36 -7.14 -6.13
C PHE A 336 -8.52 -6.97 -4.86
N SER A 337 -7.23 -6.76 -5.04
CA SER A 337 -6.29 -6.39 -3.99
C SER A 337 -5.51 -5.15 -4.40
N SER A 338 -5.09 -4.35 -3.43
CA SER A 338 -4.26 -3.19 -3.67
C SER A 338 -3.16 -3.06 -2.63
N PHE A 339 -2.03 -2.50 -3.06
CA PHE A 339 -0.88 -2.23 -2.21
C PHE A 339 -0.16 -0.97 -2.68
N GLU A 340 0.41 -0.27 -1.71
CA GLU A 340 1.14 0.96 -1.94
C GLU A 340 2.42 0.93 -1.12
N THR A 341 3.54 1.30 -1.75
CA THR A 341 4.84 1.43 -1.07
C THR A 341 5.68 2.53 -1.68
N THR A 342 6.71 2.96 -0.97
CA THR A 342 7.75 3.84 -1.51
C THR A 342 8.95 3.02 -1.93
N VAL A 343 9.44 3.27 -3.13
CA VAL A 343 10.65 2.67 -3.70
C VAL A 343 11.66 3.77 -3.91
N VAL A 344 12.86 3.61 -3.33
CA VAL A 344 13.95 4.58 -3.49
C VAL A 344 15.05 3.95 -4.32
N ILE A 345 15.33 4.54 -5.48
CA ILE A 345 16.42 4.15 -6.36
C ILE A 345 17.55 5.18 -6.23
N PRO A 346 18.75 4.81 -5.75
CA PRO A 346 19.86 5.74 -5.54
C PRO A 346 20.25 6.51 -6.82
N THR A 347 20.66 7.77 -6.67
CA THR A 347 21.17 8.58 -7.79
C THR A 347 22.65 8.28 -8.07
N GLU A 348 23.13 8.55 -9.29
CA GLU A 348 24.49 8.18 -9.73
C GLU A 348 25.68 8.64 -8.83
N PRO A 349 25.62 9.75 -8.06
CA PRO A 349 26.67 10.06 -7.07
C PRO A 349 26.65 9.14 -5.84
N GLU A 350 25.48 8.67 -5.40
CA GLU A 350 25.31 7.69 -4.33
C GLU A 350 25.57 6.26 -4.82
N ALA A 351 25.34 6.01 -6.12
CA ALA A 351 25.63 4.74 -6.77
C ALA A 351 27.12 4.35 -6.77
N GLY A 352 28.02 5.31 -6.49
CA GLY A 352 29.47 5.10 -6.35
C GLY A 352 29.93 4.74 -4.93
N GLN A 353 29.03 4.65 -3.95
CA GLN A 353 29.36 4.20 -2.58
C GLN A 353 29.22 2.69 -2.45
N ALA A 354 29.98 2.12 -1.51
CA ALA A 354 29.84 0.72 -1.10
C ALA A 354 28.44 0.48 -0.52
N GLY A 355 27.78 -0.59 -0.93
CA GLY A 355 26.41 -0.84 -0.50
C GLY A 355 26.02 -2.31 -0.53
N LEU A 356 24.94 -2.60 0.19
CA LEU A 356 24.24 -3.88 0.18
C LEU A 356 22.78 -3.64 -0.25
N SER A 357 22.26 -4.53 -1.10
CA SER A 357 20.83 -4.55 -1.40
C SER A 357 20.03 -4.88 -0.15
N ALA A 358 18.72 -4.60 -0.19
CA ALA A 358 17.82 -5.17 0.80
C ALA A 358 17.96 -6.71 0.77
N PRO A 359 17.86 -7.41 1.91
CA PRO A 359 17.98 -8.86 1.93
C PRO A 359 16.77 -9.49 1.25
N LEU A 360 17.04 -10.46 0.39
CA LEU A 360 16.04 -11.38 -0.13
C LEU A 360 16.00 -12.60 0.78
N ILE A 361 14.83 -12.89 1.32
CA ILE A 361 14.58 -14.10 2.09
C ILE A 361 13.89 -15.10 1.17
N PHE A 362 14.41 -16.33 1.08
CA PHE A 362 13.92 -17.34 0.15
C PHE A 362 13.77 -18.71 0.82
N HIS A 363 12.92 -19.56 0.27
CA HIS A 363 12.63 -20.91 0.77
C HIS A 363 13.52 -21.98 0.13
N ASP A 364 13.82 -21.80 -1.16
CA ASP A 364 14.64 -22.71 -1.94
C ASP A 364 15.26 -21.97 -3.15
N ARG A 365 16.23 -22.59 -3.82
CA ARG A 365 16.75 -22.11 -5.10
C ARG A 365 17.01 -23.26 -6.07
N ALA A 366 16.79 -23.01 -7.36
CA ALA A 366 17.06 -23.97 -8.43
C ALA A 366 17.87 -23.32 -9.55
N ALA A 367 18.68 -24.11 -10.25
CA ALA A 367 19.39 -23.62 -11.43
C ALA A 367 18.40 -23.24 -12.53
N VAL A 368 18.63 -22.10 -13.19
CA VAL A 368 17.81 -21.63 -14.30
C VAL A 368 17.95 -22.59 -15.49
N PRO A 369 16.85 -23.03 -16.12
CA PRO A 369 16.90 -23.88 -17.31
C PRO A 369 17.67 -23.21 -18.45
N GLU A 370 18.41 -24.00 -19.24
CA GLU A 370 19.24 -23.49 -20.35
C GLU A 370 18.48 -22.56 -21.30
N ALA A 371 17.24 -22.92 -21.62
CA ALA A 371 16.37 -22.15 -22.52
C ALA A 371 15.98 -20.76 -21.98
N GLN A 372 16.14 -20.51 -20.68
CA GLN A 372 15.77 -19.26 -20.01
C GLN A 372 16.97 -18.44 -19.55
N LYS A 373 18.21 -18.91 -19.77
CA LYS A 373 19.43 -18.25 -19.26
C LYS A 373 19.63 -16.81 -19.75
N ASN A 374 19.11 -16.49 -20.93
CA ASN A 374 19.21 -15.16 -21.53
C ASN A 374 17.99 -14.26 -21.21
N ASN A 375 17.03 -14.76 -20.45
CA ASN A 375 15.84 -14.01 -20.07
C ASN A 375 16.01 -13.38 -18.69
N LEU A 376 15.39 -12.22 -18.51
CA LEU A 376 15.19 -11.68 -17.16
C LEU A 376 13.90 -12.24 -16.57
N LYS A 377 13.94 -12.52 -15.27
CA LYS A 377 12.81 -13.05 -14.51
C LYS A 377 12.95 -12.61 -13.06
N ALA A 378 11.81 -12.41 -12.38
CA ALA A 378 11.84 -11.90 -11.02
C ALA A 378 12.60 -12.86 -10.08
N PHE A 379 13.46 -12.29 -9.22
CA PHE A 379 14.25 -13.03 -8.23
C PHE A 379 15.14 -14.13 -8.84
N VAL A 380 15.72 -13.85 -10.01
CA VAL A 380 16.71 -14.71 -10.67
C VAL A 380 18.03 -13.95 -10.76
N PHE A 381 19.09 -14.51 -10.21
CA PHE A 381 20.42 -13.89 -10.18
C PHE A 381 21.51 -14.94 -10.35
N GLY A 382 22.55 -14.64 -11.13
CA GLY A 382 23.71 -15.52 -11.30
C GLY A 382 23.37 -16.95 -11.77
N GLY A 383 22.30 -17.11 -12.56
CA GLY A 383 21.84 -18.42 -13.04
C GLY A 383 21.03 -19.23 -12.02
N TRP A 384 20.64 -18.63 -10.89
CA TRP A 384 19.79 -19.25 -9.87
C TRP A 384 18.43 -18.56 -9.80
N GLN A 385 17.35 -19.35 -9.81
CA GLN A 385 16.01 -18.90 -9.48
C GLN A 385 15.75 -19.12 -8.00
N TYR A 386 15.46 -18.03 -7.28
CA TYR A 386 15.12 -18.07 -5.86
C TYR A 386 13.60 -18.16 -5.68
N VAL A 387 13.16 -19.09 -4.83
CA VAL A 387 11.74 -19.27 -4.49
C VAL A 387 11.40 -18.36 -3.31
N VAL A 388 10.73 -17.26 -3.61
CA VAL A 388 10.45 -16.17 -2.66
C VAL A 388 8.95 -16.09 -2.38
N GLY A 389 8.59 -16.01 -1.11
CA GLY A 389 7.24 -15.68 -0.67
C GLY A 389 7.13 -14.22 -0.22
N ALA A 390 5.95 -13.62 -0.36
CA ALA A 390 5.71 -12.24 0.04
C ALA A 390 5.69 -12.05 1.58
N ARG A 391 5.54 -13.15 2.34
CA ARG A 391 5.29 -13.13 3.80
C ARG A 391 6.51 -13.44 4.67
N ASN A 392 7.60 -13.95 4.09
CA ASN A 392 8.79 -14.42 4.83
C ASN A 392 8.43 -15.36 6.01
N GLU A 393 7.50 -16.29 5.78
CA GLU A 393 7.03 -17.25 6.80
C GLU A 393 7.75 -18.58 6.65
N PHE A 394 8.24 -19.18 7.73
CA PHE A 394 8.96 -20.44 7.71
C PHE A 394 8.41 -21.41 8.75
N SER A 395 8.50 -22.70 8.50
CA SER A 395 8.33 -23.71 9.55
C SER A 395 9.68 -24.06 10.18
N THR A 396 9.68 -24.65 11.37
CA THR A 396 10.91 -25.13 12.02
C THR A 396 11.63 -26.22 11.21
N ALA A 397 10.91 -26.95 10.36
CA ALA A 397 11.49 -27.93 9.44
C ALA A 397 12.07 -27.30 8.16
N SER A 398 11.87 -26.00 7.93
CA SER A 398 12.29 -25.31 6.71
C SER A 398 13.76 -24.93 6.75
N THR A 399 14.30 -24.68 5.56
CA THR A 399 15.59 -24.00 5.37
C THR A 399 15.33 -22.52 5.13
N LEU A 400 15.98 -21.64 5.90
CA LEU A 400 16.02 -20.20 5.65
C LEU A 400 17.12 -19.90 4.64
N GLY A 401 16.76 -19.39 3.47
CA GLY A 401 17.70 -18.83 2.50
C GLY A 401 17.80 -17.32 2.62
N VAL A 402 19.00 -16.77 2.48
CA VAL A 402 19.26 -15.33 2.37
C VAL A 402 20.10 -15.00 1.14
N PHE A 403 19.79 -13.89 0.48
CA PHE A 403 20.56 -13.36 -0.64
C PHE A 403 20.66 -11.84 -0.57
N VAL A 404 21.84 -11.29 -0.90
CA VAL A 404 22.09 -9.86 -1.09
C VAL A 404 23.03 -9.63 -2.26
N GLN A 405 22.89 -8.50 -2.94
CA GLN A 405 23.92 -7.95 -3.82
C GLN A 405 24.80 -6.99 -3.04
N ALA A 406 26.11 -7.09 -3.20
CA ALA A 406 27.09 -6.19 -2.61
C ALA A 406 27.92 -5.53 -3.72
N TRP A 407 28.03 -4.20 -3.72
CA TRP A 407 28.72 -3.45 -4.78
C TRP A 407 29.69 -2.42 -4.21
N ASN A 408 30.63 -1.97 -5.05
CA ASN A 408 31.64 -0.96 -4.74
C ASN A 408 32.41 -1.23 -3.43
N LEU A 409 32.68 -2.49 -3.11
CA LEU A 409 33.36 -2.86 -1.87
C LEU A 409 34.82 -2.37 -1.83
N ASP A 410 35.42 -2.12 -3.00
CA ASP A 410 36.72 -1.45 -3.14
C ASP A 410 36.74 -0.07 -2.47
N LYS A 411 35.60 0.63 -2.43
CA LYS A 411 35.46 1.95 -1.81
C LYS A 411 35.52 1.93 -0.29
N LEU A 412 35.46 0.76 0.34
CA LEU A 412 35.63 0.61 1.79
C LEU A 412 37.09 0.79 2.23
N GLY A 413 38.05 0.84 1.30
CA GLY A 413 39.47 1.05 1.60
C GLY A 413 40.10 -0.09 2.41
N LEU A 414 39.59 -1.31 2.26
CA LEU A 414 40.08 -2.50 2.96
C LEU A 414 41.31 -3.07 2.25
N ALA A 415 42.24 -3.63 3.03
CA ALA A 415 43.35 -4.43 2.49
C ALA A 415 42.90 -5.82 2.03
N ASP A 416 41.91 -6.40 2.73
CA ASP A 416 41.36 -7.73 2.49
C ASP A 416 39.90 -7.68 2.04
N THR A 417 39.44 -8.70 1.31
CA THR A 417 38.03 -8.87 0.93
C THR A 417 37.17 -9.05 2.18
N PRO A 418 36.04 -8.34 2.32
CA PRO A 418 35.16 -8.49 3.46
C PRO A 418 34.55 -9.90 3.52
N THR A 419 34.29 -10.38 4.72
CA THR A 419 33.54 -11.62 4.97
C THR A 419 32.08 -11.31 5.20
N PHE A 420 31.19 -12.22 4.83
CA PHE A 420 29.75 -12.04 4.97
C PHE A 420 29.17 -13.00 6.00
N VAL A 421 28.28 -12.50 6.86
CA VAL A 421 27.60 -13.30 7.88
C VAL A 421 26.13 -12.96 7.94
N LEU A 422 25.32 -13.97 8.30
CA LEU A 422 23.93 -13.85 8.69
C LEU A 422 23.84 -14.01 10.21
N ASP A 423 23.33 -12.99 10.90
CA ASP A 423 22.93 -13.06 12.30
C ASP A 423 21.41 -13.18 12.37
N ILE A 424 20.91 -14.21 13.06
CA ILE A 424 19.47 -14.37 13.32
C ILE A 424 19.20 -13.85 14.73
N ILE A 425 18.34 -12.83 14.84
CA ILE A 425 18.06 -12.12 16.09
C ILE A 425 16.59 -12.30 16.42
N SER A 426 16.27 -12.77 17.64
CA SER A 426 14.88 -12.81 18.13
C SER A 426 14.37 -11.40 18.36
N LEU A 427 13.19 -11.06 17.84
CA LEU A 427 12.58 -9.75 18.07
C LEU A 427 11.98 -9.61 19.48
N ASP A 428 11.67 -10.73 20.14
CA ASP A 428 11.10 -10.74 21.49
C ASP A 428 12.16 -10.48 22.56
N THR A 429 13.33 -11.12 22.44
CA THR A 429 14.43 -10.97 23.40
C THR A 429 15.50 -9.97 22.95
N ASN A 430 15.48 -9.59 21.68
CA ASN A 430 16.54 -8.80 21.02
C ASN A 430 17.94 -9.42 21.18
N GLN A 431 18.03 -10.75 21.24
CA GLN A 431 19.27 -11.52 21.33
C GLN A 431 19.52 -12.33 20.06
N SER A 432 20.80 -12.45 19.68
CA SER A 432 21.23 -13.36 18.62
C SER A 432 20.96 -14.81 19.03
N VAL A 433 20.31 -15.56 18.14
CA VAL A 433 20.09 -17.01 18.27
C VAL A 433 21.09 -17.82 17.44
N GLY A 434 21.87 -17.16 16.59
CA GLY A 434 22.94 -17.80 15.83
C GLY A 434 23.54 -16.88 14.77
N VAL A 435 24.86 -17.03 14.55
CA VAL A 435 25.62 -16.33 13.51
C VAL A 435 26.19 -17.36 12.54
N PHE A 436 25.90 -17.18 11.26
CA PHE A 436 26.19 -18.15 10.20
C PHE A 436 27.04 -17.48 9.10
N PRO A 437 28.18 -18.06 8.70
CA PRO A 437 28.99 -17.52 7.60
C PRO A 437 28.31 -17.73 6.25
N LEU A 438 28.27 -16.69 5.42
CA LEU A 438 27.77 -16.74 4.04
C LEU A 438 28.96 -16.97 3.09
N LYS A 439 29.15 -18.22 2.69
CA LYS A 439 30.32 -18.64 1.89
C LYS A 439 30.11 -18.48 0.38
N ASP A 440 28.85 -18.47 -0.07
CA ASP A 440 28.53 -18.31 -1.49
C ASP A 440 28.55 -16.82 -1.84
N ALA A 441 29.75 -16.27 -2.06
CA ALA A 441 29.97 -14.91 -2.52
C ALA A 441 30.71 -14.95 -3.87
N VAL A 442 29.96 -14.77 -4.96
CA VAL A 442 30.48 -14.88 -6.33
C VAL A 442 30.25 -13.58 -7.09
N ALA A 443 31.14 -13.24 -8.04
CA ALA A 443 30.90 -12.10 -8.92
C ALA A 443 29.65 -12.34 -9.80
N ASP A 444 28.84 -11.30 -9.97
CA ASP A 444 27.71 -11.34 -10.88
C ASP A 444 28.22 -11.44 -12.34
N PRO A 445 27.80 -12.45 -13.12
CA PRO A 445 28.17 -12.55 -14.53
C PRO A 445 27.76 -11.33 -15.37
N GLY A 446 26.66 -10.65 -15.02
CA GLY A 446 26.15 -9.47 -15.72
C GLY A 446 26.81 -8.15 -15.29
N ASP A 447 27.40 -8.14 -14.10
CA ASP A 447 28.12 -6.99 -13.54
C ASP A 447 29.23 -7.46 -12.58
N PRO A 448 30.45 -7.71 -13.08
CA PRO A 448 31.54 -8.24 -12.26
C PRO A 448 31.96 -7.35 -11.07
N SER A 449 31.50 -6.09 -11.02
CA SER A 449 31.71 -5.18 -9.88
C SER A 449 30.74 -5.41 -8.72
N THR A 450 29.71 -6.22 -8.95
CA THR A 450 28.72 -6.66 -7.96
C THR A 450 29.01 -8.11 -7.54
N LEU A 451 28.99 -8.36 -6.22
CA LEU A 451 29.02 -9.69 -5.64
C LEU A 451 27.60 -10.16 -5.30
N LEU A 452 27.28 -11.38 -5.72
CA LEU A 452 26.10 -12.14 -5.35
C LEU A 452 26.42 -12.95 -4.10
N VAL A 453 25.89 -12.54 -2.95
CA VAL A 453 26.15 -13.19 -1.66
C VAL A 453 24.90 -13.93 -1.21
N SER A 454 25.04 -15.22 -0.91
CA SER A 454 23.92 -16.05 -0.47
C SER A 454 24.33 -17.10 0.56
N GLY A 455 23.33 -17.69 1.21
CA GLY A 455 23.52 -18.83 2.10
C GLY A 455 22.21 -19.37 2.64
N THR A 456 22.28 -20.53 3.29
CA THR A 456 21.11 -21.23 3.83
C THR A 456 21.37 -21.74 5.23
N VAL A 457 20.35 -21.70 6.09
CA VAL A 457 20.39 -22.17 7.48
C VAL A 457 19.18 -23.05 7.77
N LEU A 458 19.39 -24.22 8.38
CA LEU A 458 18.29 -25.07 8.86
C LEU A 458 17.69 -24.47 10.13
N LEU A 459 16.36 -24.28 10.15
CA LEU A 459 15.64 -23.66 11.28
C LEU A 459 15.27 -24.65 12.39
N LYS A 460 15.76 -25.90 12.33
CA LYS A 460 15.36 -27.00 13.23
C LYS A 460 15.54 -26.68 14.72
N ASP A 461 16.54 -25.87 15.06
CA ASP A 461 16.90 -25.51 16.43
C ASP A 461 16.35 -24.13 16.84
N ILE A 462 15.61 -23.46 15.95
CA ILE A 462 15.02 -22.14 16.17
C ILE A 462 13.55 -22.31 16.55
N LYS A 463 13.18 -21.75 17.71
CA LYS A 463 11.80 -21.85 18.21
C LYS A 463 10.84 -21.02 17.35
N PRO A 464 9.54 -21.37 17.31
CA PRO A 464 8.54 -20.48 16.72
C PRO A 464 8.57 -19.08 17.34
N GLY A 465 8.44 -18.04 16.53
CA GLY A 465 8.54 -16.65 16.95
C GLY A 465 8.87 -15.68 15.81
N TYR A 466 9.06 -14.42 16.17
CA TYR A 466 9.42 -13.34 15.24
C TYR A 466 10.93 -13.09 15.28
N TYR A 467 11.55 -13.03 14.11
CA TYR A 467 13.00 -12.91 13.97
C TYR A 467 13.39 -11.86 12.95
N ARG A 468 14.64 -11.43 13.07
CA ARG A 468 15.33 -10.57 12.11
C ARG A 468 16.57 -11.28 11.60
N ALA A 469 16.66 -11.41 10.27
CA ALA A 469 17.87 -11.82 9.57
C ALA A 469 18.71 -10.57 9.27
N GLU A 470 19.85 -10.43 9.92
CA GLU A 470 20.80 -9.33 9.71
C GLU A 470 22.02 -9.84 8.95
N ILE A 471 22.17 -9.39 7.70
CA ILE A 471 23.27 -9.75 6.82
C ILE A 471 24.31 -8.63 6.91
N SER A 472 25.53 -8.97 7.29
CA SER A 472 26.62 -8.01 7.49
C SER A 472 27.85 -8.37 6.67
N ALA A 473 28.45 -7.35 6.05
CA ALA A 473 29.84 -7.40 5.55
C ALA A 473 30.78 -6.96 6.68
N ARG A 474 31.77 -7.78 7.02
CA ARG A 474 32.72 -7.55 8.12
C ARG A 474 34.16 -7.53 7.62
N SER A 475 34.99 -6.67 8.20
CA SER A 475 36.44 -6.70 8.00
C SER A 475 37.09 -7.91 8.67
N ALA A 476 38.35 -8.19 8.37
CA ALA A 476 39.10 -9.33 8.91
C ALA A 476 39.20 -9.33 10.45
N ASP A 477 39.13 -8.16 11.09
CA ASP A 477 39.09 -7.96 12.54
C ASP A 477 37.69 -8.17 13.16
N GLY A 478 36.67 -8.48 12.36
CA GLY A 478 35.30 -8.74 12.79
C GLY A 478 34.41 -7.51 12.91
N ARG A 479 34.90 -6.30 12.59
CA ARG A 479 34.08 -5.07 12.61
C ARG A 479 33.05 -5.08 11.48
N THR A 480 31.80 -4.79 11.79
CA THR A 480 30.72 -4.61 10.80
C THR A 480 30.94 -3.33 9.99
N LEU A 481 31.00 -3.46 8.66
CA LEU A 481 31.21 -2.37 7.71
C LEU A 481 29.91 -1.93 7.05
N LEU A 482 29.12 -2.90 6.62
CA LEU A 482 27.80 -2.72 6.02
C LEU A 482 26.86 -3.75 6.65
N ALA A 483 25.61 -3.38 6.88
CA ALA A 483 24.60 -4.31 7.37
C ALA A 483 23.23 -3.98 6.76
N GLN A 484 22.49 -5.02 6.43
CA GLN A 484 21.11 -4.95 5.97
C GLN A 484 20.29 -5.99 6.71
N LYS A 485 19.01 -5.73 6.90
CA LYS A 485 18.16 -6.57 7.74
C LYS A 485 16.79 -6.78 7.13
N GLU A 486 16.24 -7.97 7.36
CA GLU A 486 14.88 -8.32 6.96
C GLU A 486 14.20 -9.15 8.05
N ASN A 487 12.92 -8.93 8.26
CA ASN A 487 12.14 -9.66 9.25
C ASN A 487 11.55 -10.93 8.62
N PHE A 488 11.46 -11.99 9.43
CA PHE A 488 10.81 -13.23 9.07
C PHE A 488 10.15 -13.88 10.29
N VAL A 489 9.23 -14.81 10.05
CA VAL A 489 8.48 -15.48 11.11
C VAL A 489 8.73 -16.98 11.04
N VAL A 490 8.98 -17.60 12.19
CA VAL A 490 8.97 -19.05 12.33
C VAL A 490 7.63 -19.46 12.95
N LEU A 491 6.81 -20.15 12.17
CA LEU A 491 5.46 -20.56 12.54
C LEU A 491 5.49 -21.73 13.52
N SER A 492 4.53 -21.74 14.45
CA SER A 492 4.30 -22.85 15.39
C SER A 492 3.59 -24.03 14.74
N GLN A 493 2.87 -23.79 13.64
CA GLN A 493 2.13 -24.80 12.89
C GLN A 493 2.88 -25.18 11.62
N THR A 494 2.82 -26.47 11.27
CA THR A 494 3.39 -26.99 10.02
C THR A 494 2.42 -26.77 8.85
N VAL A 495 2.40 -25.54 8.33
CA VAL A 495 1.63 -25.15 7.14
C VAL A 495 2.56 -25.08 5.92
N PRO A 496 2.10 -25.42 4.70
CA PRO A 496 2.86 -25.15 3.48
C PRO A 496 3.13 -23.65 3.34
N VAL A 497 4.40 -23.26 3.46
CA VAL A 497 4.85 -21.86 3.34
C VAL A 497 5.50 -21.56 1.99
N VAL A 498 5.88 -22.58 1.24
CA VAL A 498 6.52 -22.42 -0.08
C VAL A 498 5.44 -22.10 -1.12
N PRO A 499 5.52 -20.95 -1.80
CA PRO A 499 4.51 -20.56 -2.78
C PRO A 499 4.66 -21.29 -4.10
N TRP A 500 3.53 -21.48 -4.79
CA TRP A 500 3.50 -21.81 -6.21
C TRP A 500 3.67 -20.52 -7.02
N VAL A 501 4.85 -20.36 -7.61
CA VAL A 501 5.25 -19.11 -8.28
C VAL A 501 4.83 -19.11 -9.75
N TYR A 502 4.07 -18.09 -10.14
CA TYR A 502 3.95 -17.63 -11.51
C TYR A 502 4.83 -16.40 -11.70
N ALA A 503 5.86 -16.53 -12.53
CA ALA A 503 6.80 -15.44 -12.81
C ALA A 503 6.99 -15.28 -14.32
N ARG A 504 6.83 -14.05 -14.82
CA ARG A 504 6.96 -13.73 -16.24
C ARG A 504 8.43 -13.74 -16.67
N LEU A 505 8.65 -14.15 -17.92
CA LEU A 505 9.94 -14.07 -18.60
C LEU A 505 9.98 -12.81 -19.47
N HIS A 506 11.07 -12.06 -19.34
CA HIS A 506 11.34 -10.83 -20.09
C HIS A 506 12.54 -11.04 -21.01
N GLY A 507 12.68 -10.16 -22.01
CA GLY A 507 13.90 -10.09 -22.80
C GLY A 507 15.14 -9.75 -21.95
N PRO A 508 16.35 -9.96 -22.48
CA PRO A 508 17.59 -9.58 -21.81
C PRO A 508 17.68 -8.07 -21.61
N PHE A 509 18.50 -7.65 -20.63
CA PHE A 509 18.95 -6.27 -20.48
C PHE A 509 20.43 -6.14 -20.88
N PRO A 510 20.84 -5.06 -21.59
CA PRO A 510 20.00 -4.01 -22.15
C PRO A 510 19.30 -4.47 -23.44
N GLY A 511 17.96 -4.40 -23.46
CA GLY A 511 17.14 -4.79 -24.61
C GLY A 511 15.98 -3.80 -24.85
N PRO A 512 15.32 -3.85 -26.02
CA PRO A 512 14.35 -2.84 -26.43
C PRO A 512 13.16 -2.73 -25.47
N GLU A 513 12.73 -3.85 -24.88
CA GLU A 513 11.65 -3.90 -23.90
C GLU A 513 11.93 -2.99 -22.69
N HIS A 514 13.07 -3.19 -22.02
CA HIS A 514 13.45 -2.45 -20.82
C HIS A 514 13.87 -1.02 -21.12
N LEU A 515 14.57 -0.81 -22.24
CA LEU A 515 15.00 0.53 -22.65
C LEU A 515 13.81 1.43 -23.00
N LYS A 516 12.75 0.89 -23.62
CA LYS A 516 11.50 1.65 -23.82
C LYS A 516 10.90 2.11 -22.51
N VAL A 517 10.80 1.20 -21.54
CA VAL A 517 10.27 1.50 -20.21
C VAL A 517 11.07 2.62 -19.52
N LEU A 518 12.41 2.55 -19.57
CA LEU A 518 13.28 3.58 -19.01
C LEU A 518 13.17 4.91 -19.77
N GLY A 519 13.14 4.88 -21.11
CA GLY A 519 13.00 6.07 -21.95
C GLY A 519 11.70 6.81 -21.68
N SER A 520 10.59 6.09 -21.55
CA SER A 520 9.29 6.66 -21.18
C SER A 520 9.29 7.28 -19.79
N GLN A 521 9.94 6.63 -18.81
CA GLN A 521 10.10 7.19 -17.46
C GLN A 521 10.91 8.49 -17.48
N TYR A 522 12.04 8.54 -18.19
CA TYR A 522 12.81 9.78 -18.34
C TYR A 522 12.00 10.89 -19.01
N PHE A 523 11.25 10.55 -20.06
CA PHE A 523 10.38 11.50 -20.76
C PHE A 523 9.31 12.10 -19.82
N LEU A 524 8.61 11.25 -19.06
CA LEU A 524 7.58 11.68 -18.12
C LEU A 524 8.16 12.45 -16.93
N ALA A 525 9.39 12.14 -16.51
CA ALA A 525 10.12 12.90 -15.51
C ALA A 525 10.63 14.27 -16.03
N GLY A 526 10.55 14.52 -17.33
CA GLY A 526 11.04 15.74 -17.99
C GLY A 526 12.54 15.73 -18.31
N ASP A 527 13.23 14.61 -18.15
CA ASP A 527 14.63 14.43 -18.54
C ASP A 527 14.73 14.03 -20.01
N PHE A 528 14.50 15.00 -20.89
CA PHE A 528 14.43 14.77 -22.33
C PHE A 528 15.78 14.36 -22.95
N GLU A 529 16.91 14.72 -22.33
CA GLU A 529 18.24 14.30 -22.77
C GLU A 529 18.42 12.79 -22.60
N ARG A 530 18.16 12.25 -21.40
CA ARG A 530 18.25 10.80 -21.16
C ARG A 530 17.17 10.03 -21.91
N ALA A 531 15.97 10.59 -22.05
CA ALA A 531 14.92 10.00 -22.86
C ALA A 531 15.37 9.83 -24.32
N ARG A 532 15.90 10.90 -24.94
CA ARG A 532 16.47 10.88 -26.30
C ARG A 532 17.52 9.77 -26.44
N ASP A 533 18.54 9.79 -25.59
CA ASP A 533 19.65 8.83 -25.66
C ASP A 533 19.18 7.39 -25.50
N THR A 534 18.16 7.16 -24.66
CA THR A 534 17.60 5.84 -24.43
C THR A 534 16.78 5.36 -25.63
N PHE A 535 15.92 6.20 -26.20
CA PHE A 535 15.13 5.82 -27.39
C PHE A 535 15.99 5.66 -28.65
N GLU A 536 17.08 6.41 -28.79
CA GLU A 536 18.06 6.15 -29.85
C GLU A 536 18.66 4.74 -29.74
N LYS A 537 19.00 4.28 -28.52
CA LYS A 537 19.46 2.90 -28.29
C LYS A 537 18.40 1.88 -28.67
N VAL A 538 17.12 2.14 -28.36
CA VAL A 538 16.00 1.27 -28.78
C VAL A 538 15.95 1.15 -30.31
N LEU A 539 15.94 2.28 -31.02
CA LEU A 539 15.78 2.30 -32.48
C LEU A 539 16.98 1.74 -33.25
N ARG A 540 18.17 1.72 -32.64
CA ARG A 540 19.34 0.98 -33.20
C ARG A 540 19.14 -0.53 -33.17
N GLN A 541 18.34 -1.05 -32.24
CA GLN A 541 18.10 -2.49 -32.08
C GLN A 541 16.81 -2.95 -32.80
N LYS A 542 15.75 -2.13 -32.74
CA LYS A 542 14.45 -2.47 -33.30
C LYS A 542 13.74 -1.20 -33.77
N ASP A 543 13.36 -1.17 -35.05
CA ASP A 543 12.47 -0.11 -35.54
C ASP A 543 11.10 -0.23 -34.87
N ASP A 544 10.68 0.87 -34.24
CA ASP A 544 9.50 0.90 -33.40
C ASP A 544 8.83 2.28 -33.46
N VAL A 545 7.56 2.29 -33.89
CA VAL A 545 6.81 3.52 -34.16
C VAL A 545 6.62 4.35 -32.90
N GLU A 546 6.22 3.72 -31.80
CA GLU A 546 5.98 4.38 -30.52
C GLU A 546 7.26 5.03 -29.98
N SER A 547 8.37 4.28 -29.96
CA SER A 547 9.68 4.78 -29.52
C SER A 547 10.17 5.95 -30.36
N ARG A 548 9.95 5.90 -31.69
CA ARG A 548 10.32 7.00 -32.59
C ARG A 548 9.48 8.25 -32.35
N LEU A 549 8.19 8.08 -32.07
CA LEU A 549 7.32 9.20 -31.72
C LEU A 549 7.74 9.85 -30.40
N VAL A 550 8.07 9.07 -29.37
CA VAL A 550 8.53 9.62 -28.09
C VAL A 550 9.94 10.24 -28.22
N LEU A 551 10.82 9.70 -29.07
CA LEU A 551 12.09 10.34 -29.42
C LEU A 551 11.85 11.72 -30.05
N ALA A 552 10.93 11.84 -31.02
CA ALA A 552 10.57 13.12 -31.61
C ALA A 552 10.03 14.09 -30.54
N LYS A 553 9.09 13.66 -29.69
CA LYS A 553 8.58 14.45 -28.56
C LYS A 553 9.70 14.92 -27.62
N SER A 554 10.70 14.07 -27.35
CA SER A 554 11.86 14.40 -26.52
C SER A 554 12.75 15.46 -27.20
N LEU A 555 13.02 15.32 -28.50
CA LEU A 555 13.78 16.30 -29.28
C LEU A 555 13.07 17.66 -29.35
N TYR A 556 11.74 17.67 -29.51
CA TYR A 556 10.93 18.89 -29.39
C TYR A 556 11.11 19.54 -28.01
N GLY A 557 11.03 18.76 -26.93
CA GLY A 557 11.24 19.23 -25.55
C GLY A 557 12.63 19.85 -25.32
N LEU A 558 13.64 19.42 -26.07
CA LEU A 558 15.00 19.99 -26.08
C LEU A 558 15.17 21.19 -27.02
N GLY A 559 14.13 21.60 -27.74
CA GLY A 559 14.21 22.66 -28.75
C GLY A 559 14.91 22.24 -30.05
N ARG A 560 15.16 20.94 -30.25
CA ARG A 560 15.81 20.37 -31.44
C ARG A 560 14.79 20.07 -32.55
N TYR A 561 14.02 21.09 -32.94
CA TYR A 561 12.83 20.95 -33.79
C TYR A 561 13.09 20.29 -35.15
N LYS A 562 14.21 20.61 -35.81
CA LYS A 562 14.56 20.02 -37.12
C LYS A 562 14.80 18.51 -37.02
N GLU A 563 15.40 18.06 -35.93
CA GLU A 563 15.68 16.64 -35.71
C GLU A 563 14.41 15.90 -35.31
N SER A 564 13.58 16.52 -34.48
CA SER A 564 12.23 16.01 -34.19
C SER A 564 11.41 15.78 -35.47
N LEU A 565 11.37 16.76 -36.38
CA LEU A 565 10.70 16.62 -37.69
C LEU A 565 11.27 15.46 -38.51
N GLY A 566 12.59 15.25 -38.48
CA GLY A 566 13.25 14.13 -39.16
C GLY A 566 12.76 12.76 -38.68
N HIS A 567 12.24 12.66 -37.46
CA HIS A 567 11.63 11.45 -36.93
C HIS A 567 10.10 11.42 -37.07
N ALA A 568 9.42 12.56 -36.89
CA ALA A 568 7.97 12.64 -36.89
C ALA A 568 7.34 12.60 -38.30
N LEU A 569 7.93 13.26 -39.30
CA LEU A 569 7.40 13.29 -40.67
C LEU A 569 7.33 11.88 -41.30
N PRO A 570 8.38 11.04 -41.26
CA PRO A 570 8.30 9.70 -41.84
C PRO A 570 7.24 8.81 -41.18
N LEU A 571 6.98 9.00 -39.87
CA LEU A 571 5.91 8.28 -39.18
C LEU A 571 4.54 8.68 -39.74
N TYR A 572 4.32 9.98 -39.84
CA TYR A 572 3.07 10.54 -40.34
C TYR A 572 2.80 10.18 -41.81
N GLU A 573 3.83 10.20 -42.66
CA GLU A 573 3.74 9.81 -44.06
C GLU A 573 3.39 8.32 -44.24
N ARG A 574 3.95 7.46 -43.37
CA ARG A 574 3.67 6.02 -43.39
C ARG A 574 2.24 5.71 -42.93
N ALA A 575 1.80 6.35 -41.86
CA ALA A 575 0.47 6.20 -41.30
C ALA A 575 0.07 7.50 -40.61
N PRO A 576 -0.80 8.32 -41.22
CA PRO A 576 -1.21 9.59 -40.64
C PRO A 576 -1.88 9.37 -39.28
N ASP A 577 -1.17 9.74 -38.21
CA ASP A 577 -1.68 9.69 -36.85
C ASP A 577 -1.71 11.09 -36.23
N ARG A 578 -2.66 11.27 -35.31
CA ARG A 578 -2.93 12.56 -34.67
C ARG A 578 -1.76 13.03 -33.80
N GLU A 579 -1.07 12.11 -33.14
CA GLU A 579 -0.01 12.46 -32.20
C GLU A 579 1.26 12.90 -32.92
N ALA A 580 1.64 12.26 -34.03
CA ALA A 580 2.71 12.75 -34.89
C ALA A 580 2.36 14.11 -35.51
N ALA A 581 1.12 14.32 -35.96
CA ALA A 581 0.70 15.63 -36.49
C ALA A 581 0.83 16.76 -35.46
N LYS A 582 0.50 16.50 -34.18
CA LYS A 582 0.69 17.46 -33.09
C LYS A 582 2.17 17.82 -32.92
N VAL A 583 3.05 16.82 -32.91
CA VAL A 583 4.51 17.03 -32.78
C VAL A 583 5.03 17.85 -33.96
N ILE A 584 4.66 17.48 -35.20
CA ILE A 584 5.05 18.19 -36.43
C ILE A 584 4.60 19.66 -36.39
N ALA A 585 3.34 19.91 -36.02
CA ALA A 585 2.81 21.27 -35.91
C ALA A 585 3.58 22.10 -34.87
N LEU A 586 3.88 21.51 -33.71
CA LEU A 586 4.66 22.12 -32.65
C LEU A 586 6.10 22.42 -33.09
N ASP A 587 6.74 21.50 -33.81
CA ASP A 587 8.10 21.70 -34.32
C ASP A 587 8.17 22.83 -35.35
N TYR A 588 7.24 22.86 -36.32
CA TYR A 588 7.17 23.95 -37.30
C TYR A 588 6.88 25.29 -36.62
N ALA A 589 5.99 25.34 -35.63
CA ALA A 589 5.75 26.53 -34.83
C ALA A 589 7.02 26.96 -34.05
N GLY A 590 7.76 26.03 -33.46
CA GLY A 590 9.04 26.29 -32.79
C GLY A 590 10.12 26.86 -33.73
N LEU A 591 10.11 26.41 -34.99
CA LEU A 591 10.93 26.96 -36.08
C LEU A 591 10.41 28.28 -36.65
N LYS A 592 9.22 28.73 -36.21
CA LYS A 592 8.48 29.88 -36.77
C LYS A 592 8.13 29.71 -38.25
N ASP A 593 8.03 28.46 -38.72
CA ASP A 593 7.52 28.12 -40.04
C ASP A 593 6.01 27.93 -39.99
N TRP A 594 5.30 29.05 -39.85
CA TRP A 594 3.86 29.07 -39.66
C TRP A 594 3.08 28.51 -40.86
N ASN A 595 3.65 28.64 -42.08
CA ASN A 595 3.03 28.12 -43.29
C ASN A 595 3.01 26.58 -43.30
N SER A 596 4.09 25.96 -42.83
CA SER A 596 4.18 24.50 -42.73
C SER A 596 3.38 23.95 -41.53
N ALA A 597 3.24 24.72 -40.44
CA ALA A 597 2.45 24.30 -39.27
C ALA A 597 0.93 24.27 -39.54
N LEU A 598 0.40 25.28 -40.23
CA LEU A 598 -1.05 25.50 -40.36
C LEU A 598 -1.83 24.31 -40.97
N PRO A 599 -1.38 23.62 -42.03
CA PRO A 599 -2.09 22.47 -42.59
C PRO A 599 -2.30 21.32 -41.60
N TYR A 600 -1.32 21.06 -40.74
CA TYR A 600 -1.43 20.04 -39.70
C TYR A 600 -2.43 20.47 -38.63
N LEU A 601 -2.40 21.74 -38.21
CA LEU A 601 -3.35 22.30 -37.25
C LEU A 601 -4.78 22.29 -37.78
N ASP A 602 -5.00 22.65 -39.04
CA ASP A 602 -6.31 22.59 -39.68
C ASP A 602 -6.88 21.18 -39.67
N LYS A 603 -6.06 20.18 -40.01
CA LYS A 603 -6.45 18.76 -39.94
C LYS A 603 -6.76 18.33 -38.49
N LEU A 604 -5.91 18.70 -37.53
CA LEU A 604 -6.13 18.39 -36.12
C LEU A 604 -7.46 18.97 -35.61
N MET A 605 -7.78 20.22 -35.97
CA MET A 605 -9.03 20.87 -35.59
C MET A 605 -10.26 20.26 -36.27
N ALA A 606 -10.12 19.75 -37.50
CA ALA A 606 -11.20 19.08 -38.22
C ALA A 606 -11.60 17.74 -37.57
N GLU A 607 -10.64 17.02 -36.99
CA GLU A 607 -10.86 15.74 -36.32
C GLU A 607 -11.41 15.91 -34.90
N ALA A 608 -10.85 16.82 -34.10
CA ALA A 608 -11.30 17.06 -32.73
C ALA A 608 -10.96 18.47 -32.24
N THR A 609 -11.86 19.05 -31.45
CA THR A 609 -11.66 20.36 -30.83
C THR A 609 -10.83 20.23 -29.56
N GLU A 610 -9.56 20.66 -29.60
CA GLU A 610 -8.65 20.69 -28.46
C GLU A 610 -8.17 22.12 -28.20
N VAL A 611 -8.29 22.59 -26.95
CA VAL A 611 -7.91 23.96 -26.56
C VAL A 611 -6.45 24.31 -26.93
N PRO A 612 -5.44 23.45 -26.65
CA PRO A 612 -4.06 23.73 -27.05
C PRO A 612 -3.88 23.88 -28.56
N VAL A 613 -4.59 23.08 -29.36
CA VAL A 613 -4.53 23.14 -30.83
C VAL A 613 -5.18 24.42 -31.35
N LEU A 614 -6.33 24.81 -30.79
CA LEU A 614 -7.00 26.09 -31.13
C LEU A 614 -6.09 27.29 -30.84
N ASN A 615 -5.45 27.29 -29.67
CA ASN A 615 -4.53 28.36 -29.26
C ASN A 615 -3.34 28.46 -30.22
N LEU A 616 -2.69 27.32 -30.52
CA LEU A 616 -1.56 27.28 -31.44
C LEU A 616 -1.94 27.68 -32.87
N ALA A 617 -3.10 27.24 -33.36
CA ALA A 617 -3.62 27.64 -34.67
C ALA A 617 -3.91 29.14 -34.74
N ALA A 618 -4.49 29.72 -33.69
CA ALA A 618 -4.71 31.16 -33.61
C ALA A 618 -3.38 31.93 -33.63
N GLU A 619 -2.38 31.49 -32.86
CA GLU A 619 -1.03 32.07 -32.88
C GLU A 619 -0.39 32.00 -34.28
N CYS A 620 -0.49 30.85 -34.96
CA CYS A 620 -0.01 30.69 -36.33
C CYS A 620 -0.69 31.67 -37.29
N LEU A 621 -2.02 31.80 -37.23
CA LEU A 621 -2.78 32.72 -38.09
C LEU A 621 -2.43 34.19 -37.82
N LEU A 622 -2.20 34.56 -36.56
CA LEU A 622 -1.76 35.92 -36.20
C LEU A 622 -0.36 36.23 -36.72
N ALA A 623 0.55 35.26 -36.66
CA ALA A 623 1.90 35.37 -37.23
C ALA A 623 1.86 35.50 -38.76
N LEU A 624 0.86 34.90 -39.42
CA LEU A 624 0.59 35.03 -40.85
C LEU A 624 -0.26 36.25 -41.23
N ASP A 625 -0.49 37.20 -40.32
CA ASP A 625 -1.30 38.42 -40.51
C ASP A 625 -2.77 38.15 -40.92
N ARG A 626 -3.38 37.10 -40.37
CA ARG A 626 -4.79 36.70 -40.58
C ARG A 626 -5.63 36.81 -39.29
N PRO A 627 -5.75 38.02 -38.68
CA PRO A 627 -6.44 38.21 -37.41
C PRO A 627 -7.94 37.86 -37.46
N GLU A 628 -8.59 38.01 -38.62
CA GLU A 628 -9.99 37.68 -38.84
C GLU A 628 -10.28 36.17 -38.72
N LYS A 629 -9.31 35.33 -39.07
CA LYS A 629 -9.40 33.86 -38.92
C LYS A 629 -8.96 33.40 -37.54
N ALA A 630 -8.05 34.13 -36.90
CA ALA A 630 -7.57 33.80 -35.55
C ALA A 630 -8.62 34.11 -34.47
N LEU A 631 -9.37 35.21 -34.61
CA LEU A 631 -10.32 35.69 -33.59
C LEU A 631 -11.38 34.64 -33.20
N PRO A 632 -12.06 33.93 -34.13
CA PRO A 632 -13.02 32.89 -33.79
C PRO A 632 -12.39 31.72 -33.02
N LEU A 633 -11.13 31.37 -33.30
CA LEU A 633 -10.43 30.28 -32.61
C LEU A 633 -10.12 30.65 -31.16
N LEU A 634 -9.65 31.88 -30.91
CA LEU A 634 -9.42 32.39 -29.56
C LEU A 634 -10.72 32.45 -28.75
N GLN A 635 -11.81 32.92 -29.35
CA GLN A 635 -13.13 32.97 -28.71
C GLN A 635 -13.65 31.57 -28.38
N LYS A 636 -13.51 30.62 -29.31
CA LYS A 636 -13.89 29.22 -29.08
C LYS A 636 -13.05 28.60 -27.95
N SER A 637 -11.74 28.84 -27.94
CA SER A 637 -10.86 28.40 -26.85
C SER A 637 -11.31 28.94 -25.49
N LEU A 638 -11.60 30.24 -25.39
CA LEU A 638 -12.07 30.88 -24.16
C LEU A 638 -13.47 30.45 -23.73
N SER A 639 -14.34 30.06 -24.67
CA SER A 639 -15.65 29.48 -24.32
C SER A 639 -15.54 28.08 -23.70
N LEU A 640 -14.50 27.32 -24.06
CA LEU A 640 -14.25 25.98 -23.53
C LEU A 640 -13.52 26.05 -22.20
N VAL A 641 -12.50 26.90 -22.10
CA VAL A 641 -11.74 27.14 -20.87
C VAL A 641 -11.61 28.65 -20.65
N PRO A 642 -12.47 29.24 -19.82
CA PRO A 642 -12.44 30.68 -19.56
C PRO A 642 -11.19 31.16 -18.83
N ASP A 643 -10.51 30.30 -18.07
CA ASP A 643 -9.34 30.66 -17.26
C ASP A 643 -8.02 30.56 -18.05
N GLN A 644 -7.86 31.44 -19.05
CA GLN A 644 -6.66 31.53 -19.88
C GLN A 644 -6.22 32.99 -20.03
N PRO A 645 -5.49 33.58 -19.06
CA PRO A 645 -5.19 35.02 -19.05
C PRO A 645 -4.38 35.49 -20.27
N ALA A 646 -3.42 34.68 -20.73
CA ALA A 646 -2.63 34.99 -21.92
C ALA A 646 -3.49 35.02 -23.20
N ILE A 647 -4.42 34.06 -23.33
CA ILE A 647 -5.31 33.95 -24.49
C ILE A 647 -6.37 35.07 -24.47
N LYS A 648 -6.87 35.47 -23.30
CA LYS A 648 -7.74 36.65 -23.15
C LYS A 648 -7.06 37.92 -23.65
N ALA A 649 -5.82 38.17 -23.20
CA ALA A 649 -5.05 39.33 -23.66
C ALA A 649 -4.78 39.28 -25.17
N LEU A 650 -4.50 38.08 -25.71
CA LEU A 650 -4.29 37.88 -27.14
C LEU A 650 -5.57 38.12 -27.96
N GLU A 651 -6.73 37.69 -27.46
CA GLU A 651 -8.04 37.90 -28.08
C GLU A 651 -8.40 39.40 -28.13
N GLU A 652 -8.23 40.13 -27.03
CA GLU A 652 -8.51 41.57 -26.99
C GLU A 652 -7.64 42.36 -27.98
N LYS A 653 -6.35 42.03 -28.05
CA LYS A 653 -5.42 42.62 -29.01
C LYS A 653 -5.82 42.28 -30.44
N THR A 654 -6.21 41.03 -30.68
CA THR A 654 -6.64 40.55 -32.01
C THR A 654 -7.93 41.23 -32.45
N ARG A 655 -8.90 41.40 -31.55
CA ARG A 655 -10.16 42.09 -31.81
C ARG A 655 -9.95 43.53 -32.27
N LYS A 656 -9.05 44.27 -31.62
CA LYS A 656 -8.67 45.64 -32.03
C LYS A 656 -8.02 45.67 -33.42
N ARG A 657 -7.18 44.67 -33.75
CA ARG A 657 -6.50 44.57 -35.04
C ARG A 657 -7.44 44.14 -36.17
N ALA A 658 -8.37 43.22 -35.90
CA ALA A 658 -9.36 42.75 -36.85
C ALA A 658 -10.42 43.80 -37.19
N GLY A 659 -10.74 44.71 -36.26
CA GLY A 659 -11.67 45.82 -36.50
C GLY A 659 -11.05 47.07 -37.13
N GLN A 660 -9.73 47.08 -37.39
CA GLN A 660 -9.00 48.20 -38.04
C GLN A 660 -8.68 47.95 -39.53
N LYS A 661 -8.87 46.72 -40.01
CA LYS A 661 -8.90 46.37 -41.45
C LYS A 661 -10.35 46.26 -41.88
#